data_AF-A0AAN6DZY7-F1
#
_entry.id   AF-A0AAN6DZY7-F1
#
_cell.length_a   1.000
_cell.length_b   1.000
_cell.length_c   1.000
_cell.angle_alpha   90.00
_cell.angle_beta   90.00
_cell.angle_gamma   90.00
#
_symmetry.space_group_name_H-M   'P 1'
#
loop_
_entity.id
_entity.type
_entity.pdbx_description
1 polymer ?
#
loop_
_entity_poly.entity_id
_entity_poly.type
_entity_poly.pdbx_seq_one_letter_code
_entity_poly.pdbx_strand_id
1 'polypeptide(L)'
;MYGHMEDVVFDPKIHLAYDGKVQRITMEELKLPRTSTSSPVAGSLPFKLLSGEGVLAYRKALFDPKVIDQCAVSPRPGTLVLRGAGKISKFVHDFWTHEETMKIISDIVDVPLSIIMKGEIAHTNIQAKGSNLEEMKASLRPEPSLGKVKLTEEEKNYKPLDENSIIPWHHDSYPYVCVLMISETEGMLGGETYIKAGDGEISKVEGPMMGYGCVLQGGEVEHLAARAFGVAERITTITSYRPNVTKTYDSSYISNLRAYSGLGVLYQEWALYRLDKMKEEIEALHHKIQSSGAVDTGEFDIFGQQQTEYLLRSTTQMVPVDFHNRIIAKYVTFEPLPDPIKVEGGLIVDTENLASTEGLKLSRDGHTVLIPQPTDSEADCLNWSTTKKHLILFTIAWDALCADFVGAIGSAPIIFQAAEWQMSFNKANQPNAITVLLLGISGLIWVPMSSYWDRAPVLFWTEVIGFFFTVGTALCNTYETFFAMRVLSAIFLTASQTVSLALLKDIFFFHERARKIGLWAALYTASPYLGPQLGSFVVGKTLDWHNVYWMAAGCVAIQLLLLVLFLDETWYNRTLHSHEQPHRSQTTFGRLGRLTGAWQIQHHKRYFSTVSATYRELLFVILQPHFTLIAILYFLVFMWAVGINVTTGVVFATPASYGGYGYNTIQLGCLYFSPNISRESVCYMNPRRTNVLGLPDRSGRVATFFTEGKYVS
;
A
#
# COMPACT_ATOMS: atom_id res chain seq x y z
N MET A 1 13.90 -0.91 52.22
CA MET A 1 15.27 -0.71 52.70
C MET A 1 16.20 -1.32 51.65
N TYR A 2 16.55 -0.57 50.61
CA TYR A 2 17.60 -0.98 49.66
C TYR A 2 18.56 0.19 49.58
N GLY A 3 19.73 0.01 50.19
CA GLY A 3 20.79 1.02 50.19
C GLY A 3 21.22 1.30 48.76
N HIS A 4 21.62 2.55 48.50
CA HIS A 4 22.35 2.93 47.30
C HIS A 4 23.49 1.94 47.07
N MET A 5 23.35 1.02 46.11
CA MET A 5 24.51 0.27 45.61
C MET A 5 25.39 1.30 44.91
N GLU A 6 26.67 1.34 45.29
CA GLU A 6 27.68 2.14 44.58
C GLU A 6 27.63 1.79 43.09
N ASP A 7 27.62 2.81 42.23
CA ASP A 7 27.60 2.63 40.77
C ASP A 7 28.81 1.78 40.37
N VAL A 8 28.56 0.57 39.86
CA VAL A 8 29.63 -0.32 39.37
C VAL A 8 30.30 0.37 38.18
N VAL A 9 31.60 0.65 38.30
CA VAL A 9 32.39 1.31 37.23
C VAL A 9 32.89 0.24 36.27
N PHE A 10 32.75 0.47 34.96
CA PHE A 10 33.27 -0.44 33.96
C PHE A 10 34.81 -0.35 33.88
N ASP A 11 35.47 -1.44 34.26
CA ASP A 11 36.89 -1.69 33.98
C ASP A 11 37.03 -2.82 32.94
N PRO A 12 37.63 -2.57 31.77
CA PRO A 12 37.77 -3.60 30.74
C PRO A 12 38.66 -4.78 31.16
N LYS A 13 39.67 -4.58 32.03
CA LYS A 13 40.57 -5.66 32.48
C LYS A 13 39.88 -6.68 33.37
N ILE A 14 38.83 -6.24 34.06
CA ILE A 14 38.05 -7.07 35.00
C ILE A 14 36.86 -7.68 34.26
N HIS A 15 36.13 -6.85 33.50
CA HIS A 15 34.83 -7.24 32.97
C HIS A 15 34.90 -7.88 31.58
N LEU A 16 35.91 -7.59 30.75
CA LEU A 16 36.09 -8.25 29.46
C LEU A 16 36.88 -9.55 29.60
N ALA A 17 36.56 -10.55 28.77
CA ALA A 17 37.26 -11.84 28.77
C ALA A 17 37.49 -12.37 27.35
N TYR A 18 37.73 -11.47 26.39
CA TYR A 18 38.03 -11.84 25.01
C TYR A 18 39.47 -12.36 24.89
N ASP A 19 39.62 -13.55 24.29
CA ASP A 19 40.90 -14.26 24.16
C ASP A 19 41.60 -14.03 22.81
N GLY A 20 41.03 -13.16 21.96
CA GLY A 20 41.55 -12.85 20.62
C GLY A 20 41.22 -13.89 19.55
N LYS A 21 40.48 -14.95 19.87
CA LYS A 21 40.13 -16.02 18.93
C LYS A 21 38.64 -16.02 18.66
N VAL A 22 38.28 -15.81 17.39
CA VAL A 22 36.91 -15.95 16.91
C VAL A 22 36.91 -16.65 15.57
N GLN A 23 35.98 -17.59 15.40
CA GLN A 23 35.70 -18.15 14.08
C GLN A 23 34.73 -17.22 13.37
N ARG A 24 35.17 -16.66 12.25
CA ARG A 24 34.37 -15.76 11.40
C ARG A 24 33.61 -16.59 10.37
N ILE A 25 32.41 -16.13 10.03
CA ILE A 25 31.63 -16.63 8.90
C ILE A 25 31.72 -15.57 7.81
N THR A 26 32.16 -15.95 6.61
CA THR A 26 32.35 -15.00 5.50
C THR A 26 31.12 -14.95 4.58
N MET A 27 30.96 -13.84 3.87
CA MET A 27 29.92 -13.71 2.84
C MET A 27 30.10 -14.73 1.71
N GLU A 28 31.35 -15.09 1.40
CA GLU A 28 31.69 -16.09 0.38
C GLU A 28 31.26 -17.50 0.80
N GLU A 29 31.51 -17.89 2.05
CA GLU A 29 31.03 -19.16 2.63
C GLU A 29 29.49 -19.25 2.59
N LEU A 30 28.80 -18.15 2.82
CA LEU A 30 27.34 -18.05 2.71
C LEU A 30 26.83 -17.87 1.28
N LYS A 31 27.72 -17.80 0.28
CA LYS A 31 27.36 -17.56 -1.13
C LYS A 31 26.51 -16.30 -1.34
N LEU A 32 26.67 -15.29 -0.48
CA LEU A 32 25.93 -14.03 -0.55
C LEU A 32 26.71 -13.00 -1.40
N PRO A 33 26.03 -12.24 -2.27
CA PRO A 33 26.69 -11.22 -3.07
C PRO A 33 27.20 -10.08 -2.19
N ARG A 34 28.40 -9.58 -2.51
CA ARG A 34 28.92 -8.39 -1.84
C ARG A 34 28.18 -7.13 -2.32
N THR A 35 27.51 -6.47 -1.40
CA THR A 35 26.88 -5.15 -1.57
C THR A 35 27.84 -4.04 -1.13
N SER A 36 27.53 -2.79 -1.49
CA SER A 36 28.28 -1.59 -1.07
C SER A 36 28.21 -1.29 0.43
N THR A 37 27.36 -2.03 1.16
CA THR A 37 27.18 -2.04 2.62
C THR A 37 27.94 -3.18 3.31
N SER A 38 28.38 -4.20 2.56
CA SER A 38 28.90 -5.45 3.12
C SER A 38 30.40 -5.50 3.33
N SER A 39 30.79 -5.94 4.53
CA SER A 39 32.16 -6.41 4.75
C SER A 39 32.31 -7.84 4.20
N PRO A 40 33.55 -8.34 4.06
CA PRO A 40 33.77 -9.75 3.73
C PRO A 40 33.24 -10.72 4.79
N VAL A 41 33.01 -10.23 6.02
CA VAL A 41 32.61 -11.03 7.18
C VAL A 41 31.10 -10.88 7.41
N ALA A 42 30.35 -11.96 7.20
CA ALA A 42 28.92 -12.02 7.43
C ALA A 42 28.57 -12.04 8.93
N GLY A 43 29.44 -12.62 9.76
CA GLY A 43 29.25 -12.69 11.21
C GLY A 43 30.30 -13.53 11.91
N SER A 44 30.03 -13.93 13.14
CA SER A 44 30.91 -14.78 13.95
C SER A 44 30.16 -15.92 14.64
N LEU A 45 30.87 -17.00 14.93
CA LEU A 45 30.44 -17.94 15.95
C LEU A 45 30.55 -17.31 17.35
N PRO A 46 29.85 -17.85 18.36
CA PRO A 46 29.91 -17.32 19.73
C PRO A 46 31.35 -17.17 20.24
N PHE A 47 31.68 -15.99 20.73
CA PHE A 47 32.98 -15.68 21.35
C PHE A 47 32.77 -15.13 22.75
N LYS A 48 33.72 -15.38 23.65
CA LYS A 48 33.63 -14.89 25.02
C LYS A 48 33.90 -13.39 25.05
N LEU A 49 32.92 -12.60 25.51
CA LEU A 49 33.06 -11.15 25.59
C LEU A 49 33.18 -10.68 27.05
N LEU A 50 32.33 -11.21 27.94
CA LEU A 50 32.33 -10.87 29.37
C LEU A 50 32.99 -11.96 30.24
N SER A 51 33.67 -11.51 31.30
CA SER A 51 34.07 -12.36 32.42
C SER A 51 32.86 -12.70 33.31
N GLY A 52 33.00 -13.66 34.23
CA GLY A 52 31.93 -13.97 35.19
C GLY A 52 31.56 -12.77 36.07
N GLU A 53 32.57 -11.98 36.49
CA GLU A 53 32.37 -10.72 37.21
C GLU A 53 31.70 -9.67 36.31
N GLY A 54 32.09 -9.61 35.04
CA GLY A 54 31.47 -8.79 34.01
C GLY A 54 29.98 -9.07 33.82
N VAL A 55 29.58 -10.34 33.73
CA VAL A 55 28.17 -10.74 33.62
C VAL A 55 27.38 -10.28 34.85
N LEU A 56 27.92 -10.48 36.06
CA LEU A 56 27.25 -10.07 37.28
C LEU A 56 27.12 -8.55 37.38
N ALA A 57 28.18 -7.80 37.07
CA ALA A 57 28.18 -6.34 37.02
C ALA A 57 27.16 -5.82 36.00
N TYR A 58 27.12 -6.42 34.81
CA TYR A 58 26.19 -6.06 33.74
C TYR A 58 24.73 -6.30 34.15
N ARG A 59 24.43 -7.45 34.78
CA ARG A 59 23.09 -7.76 35.29
C ARG A 59 22.67 -6.82 36.42
N LYS A 60 23.56 -6.52 37.36
CA LYS A 60 23.31 -5.50 38.40
C LYS A 60 22.97 -4.15 37.79
N ALA A 61 23.71 -3.74 36.77
CA ALA A 61 23.51 -2.48 36.08
C ALA A 61 22.21 -2.42 35.26
N LEU A 62 21.75 -3.54 34.70
CA LEU A 62 20.48 -3.63 33.98
C LEU A 62 19.26 -3.68 34.91
N PHE A 63 19.36 -4.38 36.04
CA PHE A 63 18.26 -4.57 36.99
C PHE A 63 18.26 -3.54 38.12
N ASP A 64 19.05 -2.47 37.98
CA ASP A 64 18.89 -1.29 38.82
C ASP A 64 17.43 -0.81 38.72
N PRO A 65 16.74 -0.57 39.85
CA PRO A 65 15.37 -0.07 39.85
C PRO A 65 15.15 1.15 38.94
N LYS A 66 16.13 2.06 38.85
CA LYS A 66 16.07 3.23 37.97
C LYS A 66 15.96 2.84 36.50
N VAL A 67 16.69 1.81 36.08
CA VAL A 67 16.68 1.32 34.70
C VAL A 67 15.39 0.58 34.42
N ILE A 68 14.99 -0.33 35.31
CA ILE A 68 13.75 -1.10 35.14
C ILE A 68 12.51 -0.21 35.09
N ASP A 69 12.40 0.79 35.96
CA ASP A 69 11.20 1.62 36.01
C ASP A 69 11.05 2.56 34.82
N GLN A 70 12.16 2.95 34.18
CA GLN A 70 12.16 3.86 33.04
C GLN A 70 12.23 3.17 31.67
N CYS A 71 12.83 1.98 31.60
CA CYS A 71 13.09 1.29 30.34
C CYS A 71 12.19 0.06 30.09
N ALA A 72 11.56 -0.50 31.11
CA ALA A 72 10.90 -1.79 30.99
C ALA A 72 9.46 -1.69 30.45
N VAL A 73 9.20 -2.45 29.39
CA VAL A 73 7.88 -2.59 28.76
C VAL A 73 7.59 -4.06 28.50
N SER A 74 6.34 -4.49 28.67
CA SER A 74 5.91 -5.87 28.38
C SER A 74 4.99 -5.90 27.16
N PRO A 75 5.47 -6.33 25.97
CA PRO A 75 4.62 -6.48 24.80
C PRO A 75 3.59 -7.62 24.94
N ARG A 76 3.85 -8.61 25.80
CA ARG A 76 2.99 -9.77 26.06
C ARG A 76 3.37 -10.44 27.38
N PRO A 77 2.45 -11.15 28.06
CA PRO A 77 2.76 -11.86 29.30
C PRO A 77 3.99 -12.76 29.17
N GLY A 78 4.87 -12.72 30.16
CA GLY A 78 6.12 -13.49 30.20
C GLY A 78 7.27 -12.98 29.34
N THR A 79 7.10 -11.86 28.61
CA THR A 79 8.17 -11.20 27.84
C THR A 79 8.34 -9.77 28.31
N LEU A 80 9.54 -9.43 28.77
CA LEU A 80 9.92 -8.09 29.18
C LEU A 80 10.99 -7.57 28.22
N VAL A 81 10.86 -6.33 27.78
CA VAL A 81 11.80 -5.65 26.89
C VAL A 81 12.32 -4.40 27.58
N LEU A 82 13.64 -4.23 27.63
CA LEU A 82 14.29 -3.00 28.11
C LEU A 82 14.87 -2.25 26.91
N ARG A 83 14.45 -0.99 26.73
CA ARG A 83 15.02 -0.08 25.71
C ARG A 83 15.54 1.20 26.34
N GLY A 84 16.71 1.66 25.88
CA GLY A 84 17.37 2.85 26.40
C GLY A 84 18.19 2.66 27.67
N ALA A 85 18.51 1.41 28.06
CA ALA A 85 19.31 1.12 29.25
C ALA A 85 20.68 1.83 29.21
N GLY A 86 21.32 1.93 28.04
CA GLY A 86 22.57 2.66 27.86
C GLY A 86 22.50 4.19 28.00
N LYS A 87 21.30 4.78 28.18
CA LYS A 87 21.17 6.21 28.53
C LYS A 87 21.14 6.46 30.02
N ILE A 88 20.69 5.48 30.78
CA ILE A 88 20.44 5.58 32.22
C ILE A 88 21.60 4.95 32.99
N SER A 89 21.99 3.75 32.57
CA SER A 89 23.03 2.97 33.22
C SER A 89 24.40 3.34 32.67
N LYS A 90 25.22 3.97 33.53
CA LYS A 90 26.59 4.35 33.19
C LYS A 90 27.45 3.13 32.85
N PHE A 91 27.35 2.04 33.61
CA PHE A 91 28.10 0.81 33.33
C PHE A 91 27.78 0.25 31.94
N VAL A 92 26.50 0.17 31.57
CA VAL A 92 26.07 -0.36 30.27
C VAL A 92 26.53 0.56 29.14
N HIS A 93 26.46 1.87 29.34
CA HIS A 93 26.98 2.85 28.39
C HIS A 93 28.49 2.68 28.18
N ASP A 94 29.25 2.75 29.27
CA ASP A 94 30.71 2.68 29.26
C ASP A 94 31.17 1.34 28.67
N PHE A 95 30.55 0.21 29.04
CA PHE A 95 30.84 -1.10 28.46
C PHE A 95 30.80 -1.11 26.93
N TRP A 96 29.71 -0.62 26.33
CA TRP A 96 29.52 -0.68 24.87
C TRP A 96 30.28 0.41 24.12
N THR A 97 30.59 1.54 24.77
CA THR A 97 31.27 2.70 24.15
C THR A 97 32.78 2.72 24.36
N HIS A 98 33.30 1.93 25.29
CA HIS A 98 34.73 1.89 25.60
C HIS A 98 35.55 1.43 24.38
N GLU A 99 36.73 2.04 24.20
CA GLU A 99 37.60 1.80 23.05
C GLU A 99 37.98 0.33 22.89
N GLU A 100 38.28 -0.39 23.99
CA GLU A 100 38.60 -1.82 23.93
C GLU A 100 37.43 -2.67 23.45
N THR A 101 36.20 -2.44 23.93
CA THR A 101 35.02 -3.17 23.46
C THR A 101 34.75 -2.88 21.98
N MET A 102 34.77 -1.59 21.61
CA MET A 102 34.58 -1.16 20.21
C MET A 102 35.62 -1.76 19.27
N LYS A 103 36.87 -1.85 19.72
CA LYS A 103 37.96 -2.48 18.97
C LYS A 103 37.71 -3.98 18.78
N ILE A 104 37.34 -4.71 19.85
CA ILE A 104 37.03 -6.14 19.75
C ILE A 104 35.93 -6.38 18.71
N ILE A 105 34.81 -5.67 18.80
CA ILE A 105 33.68 -5.86 17.86
C ILE A 105 34.08 -5.48 16.43
N SER A 106 34.81 -4.37 16.24
CA SER A 106 35.29 -3.94 14.92
C SER A 106 36.27 -4.94 14.30
N ASP A 107 37.19 -5.48 15.10
CA ASP A 107 38.19 -6.47 14.66
C ASP A 107 37.52 -7.79 14.24
N ILE A 108 36.39 -8.16 14.85
CA ILE A 108 35.66 -9.39 14.51
C ILE A 108 35.07 -9.30 13.10
N VAL A 109 34.48 -8.15 12.73
CA VAL A 109 33.83 -7.95 11.41
C VAL A 109 34.74 -7.35 10.35
N ASP A 110 36.01 -7.09 10.70
CA ASP A 110 37.04 -6.53 9.83
C ASP A 110 36.70 -5.14 9.27
N VAL A 111 35.90 -4.36 10.00
CA VAL A 111 35.48 -3.00 9.62
C VAL A 111 35.38 -2.15 10.89
N PRO A 112 35.93 -0.92 10.90
CA PRO A 112 35.71 0.02 12.00
C PRO A 112 34.21 0.28 12.20
N LEU A 113 33.70 0.07 13.40
CA LEU A 113 32.29 0.27 13.73
C LEU A 113 32.08 1.52 14.60
N SER A 114 30.88 2.08 14.51
CA SER A 114 30.37 3.07 15.45
C SER A 114 28.93 2.77 15.84
N ILE A 115 28.55 3.13 17.06
CA ILE A 115 27.20 2.94 17.56
C ILE A 115 26.24 3.90 16.84
N ILE A 116 25.09 3.40 16.41
CA ILE A 116 24.12 4.17 15.63
C ILE A 116 23.40 5.23 16.46
N MET A 117 22.76 4.81 17.55
CA MET A 117 21.99 5.68 18.44
C MET A 117 22.16 5.22 19.88
N LYS A 118 22.19 6.17 20.83
CA LYS A 118 22.32 5.83 22.26
C LYS A 118 21.14 5.00 22.77
N GLY A 119 19.95 5.17 22.20
CA GLY A 119 18.76 4.38 22.53
C GLY A 119 18.85 2.89 22.14
N GLU A 120 19.73 2.57 21.19
CA GLU A 120 19.95 1.20 20.69
C GLU A 120 21.15 0.51 21.36
N ILE A 121 21.72 1.14 22.39
CA ILE A 121 22.70 0.49 23.26
C ILE A 121 21.95 -0.44 24.21
N ALA A 122 22.30 -1.73 24.17
CA ALA A 122 21.79 -2.76 25.07
C ALA A 122 20.26 -2.90 25.08
N HIS A 123 19.63 -2.94 23.89
CA HIS A 123 18.26 -3.40 23.77
C HIS A 123 18.16 -4.83 24.32
N THR A 124 17.42 -5.01 25.41
CA THR A 124 17.44 -6.27 26.16
C THR A 124 16.09 -6.96 26.09
N ASN A 125 16.10 -8.20 25.63
CA ASN A 125 14.93 -9.08 25.67
C ASN A 125 15.08 -10.05 26.84
N ILE A 126 14.08 -10.08 27.71
CA ILE A 126 14.03 -10.87 28.94
C ILE A 126 12.80 -11.76 28.89
N GLN A 127 12.98 -13.06 29.01
CA GLN A 127 11.90 -13.98 29.35
C GLN A 127 11.78 -14.04 30.88
N ALA A 128 10.69 -13.50 31.42
CA ALA A 128 10.45 -13.37 32.85
C ALA A 128 9.21 -14.16 33.29
N LYS A 129 9.14 -14.56 34.56
CA LYS A 129 7.96 -15.23 35.12
C LYS A 129 6.96 -14.17 35.61
N GLY A 130 5.75 -14.19 35.08
CA GLY A 130 4.67 -13.29 35.54
C GLY A 130 3.62 -13.03 34.46
N SER A 131 2.39 -12.76 34.90
CA SER A 131 1.27 -12.44 34.02
C SER A 131 1.16 -10.94 33.74
N ASN A 132 1.66 -10.12 34.66
CA ASN A 132 1.65 -8.66 34.59
C ASN A 132 3.06 -8.07 34.82
N LEU A 133 3.22 -6.79 34.47
CA LEU A 133 4.53 -6.11 34.46
C LEU A 133 5.19 -6.10 35.84
N GLU A 134 4.42 -5.85 36.91
CA GLU A 134 4.96 -5.76 38.28
C GLU A 134 5.43 -7.12 38.81
N GLU A 135 4.71 -8.21 38.53
CA GLU A 135 5.16 -9.58 38.82
C GLU A 135 6.47 -9.89 38.08
N MET A 136 6.55 -9.53 36.79
CA MET A 136 7.75 -9.76 36.00
C MET A 136 8.95 -8.98 36.52
N LYS A 137 8.77 -7.69 36.87
CA LYS A 137 9.82 -6.87 37.51
C LYS A 137 10.28 -7.49 38.83
N ALA A 138 9.35 -7.94 39.68
CA ALA A 138 9.66 -8.54 40.97
C ALA A 138 10.42 -9.87 40.86
N SER A 139 10.34 -10.55 39.71
CA SER A 139 11.04 -11.82 39.45
C SER A 139 12.53 -11.66 39.09
N LEU A 140 12.97 -10.46 38.70
CA LEU A 140 14.34 -10.20 38.24
C LEU A 140 15.35 -10.25 39.40
N ARG A 141 16.49 -10.91 39.16
CA ARG A 141 17.59 -11.03 40.12
C ARG A 141 18.93 -10.79 39.42
N PRO A 142 19.86 -10.02 40.02
CA PRO A 142 21.20 -9.82 39.44
C PRO A 142 21.99 -11.12 39.29
N GLU A 143 21.83 -12.07 40.20
CA GLU A 143 22.45 -13.39 40.10
C GLU A 143 21.77 -14.24 39.00
N PRO A 144 22.52 -14.88 38.09
CA PRO A 144 21.96 -15.76 37.07
C PRO A 144 21.20 -16.94 37.70
N SER A 145 20.04 -17.26 37.15
CA SER A 145 19.28 -18.45 37.59
C SER A 145 19.85 -19.72 36.96
N LEU A 146 20.17 -20.71 37.79
CA LEU A 146 20.61 -22.05 37.36
C LEU A 146 19.46 -23.06 37.22
N GLY A 147 18.21 -22.62 37.42
CA GLY A 147 17.04 -23.50 37.44
C GLY A 147 16.70 -24.03 36.05
N LYS A 148 16.70 -25.35 35.87
CA LYS A 148 16.17 -26.01 34.66
C LYS A 148 14.65 -26.15 34.78
N VAL A 149 13.91 -25.78 33.73
CA VAL A 149 12.45 -25.90 33.68
C VAL A 149 12.08 -27.17 32.91
N LYS A 150 11.14 -27.96 33.42
CA LYS A 150 10.66 -29.15 32.71
C LYS A 150 9.93 -28.72 31.44
N LEU A 151 10.40 -29.21 30.30
CA LEU A 151 9.77 -29.03 29.00
C LEU A 151 8.44 -29.80 28.93
N THR A 152 7.42 -29.15 28.38
CA THR A 152 6.16 -29.79 27.98
C THR A 152 6.36 -30.66 26.72
N GLU A 153 5.44 -31.59 26.45
CA GLU A 153 5.53 -32.46 25.26
C GLU A 153 5.42 -31.69 23.94
N GLU A 154 4.74 -30.52 23.94
CA GLU A 154 4.69 -29.62 22.78
C GLU A 154 6.05 -28.93 22.56
N GLU A 155 6.69 -28.43 23.61
CA GLU A 155 8.00 -27.77 23.52
C GLU A 155 9.11 -28.74 23.08
N LYS A 156 9.02 -30.02 23.47
CA LYS A 156 9.95 -31.06 23.00
C LYS A 156 9.83 -31.34 21.49
N ASN A 157 8.64 -31.12 20.92
CA ASN A 157 8.36 -31.33 19.50
C ASN A 157 8.46 -30.03 18.67
N TYR A 158 8.97 -28.94 19.26
CA TYR A 158 9.12 -27.65 18.60
C TYR A 158 10.05 -27.75 17.37
N LYS A 159 9.52 -27.41 16.20
CA LYS A 159 10.28 -27.30 14.95
C LYS A 159 10.48 -25.82 14.60
N PRO A 160 11.70 -25.27 14.78
CA PRO A 160 11.95 -23.85 14.59
C PRO A 160 11.89 -23.38 13.13
N LEU A 161 12.05 -24.31 12.17
CA LEU A 161 12.03 -24.03 10.73
C LEU A 161 10.63 -24.17 10.10
N ASP A 162 9.61 -24.51 10.88
CA ASP A 162 8.24 -24.62 10.39
C ASP A 162 7.69 -23.22 10.05
N GLU A 163 6.87 -23.10 9.00
CA GLU A 163 6.37 -21.81 8.50
C GLU A 163 5.55 -21.04 9.55
N ASN A 164 5.02 -21.76 10.56
CA ASN A 164 4.29 -21.22 11.70
C ASN A 164 5.18 -20.72 12.86
N SER A 165 6.49 -20.55 12.65
CA SER A 165 7.37 -20.03 13.70
C SER A 165 7.04 -18.56 14.02
N ILE A 166 6.97 -18.23 15.33
CA ILE A 166 6.56 -16.90 15.82
C ILE A 166 7.53 -15.78 15.38
N ILE A 167 8.79 -16.12 15.06
CA ILE A 167 9.80 -15.17 14.58
C ILE A 167 10.15 -15.58 13.14
N PRO A 168 9.61 -14.89 12.11
CA PRO A 168 9.88 -15.24 10.73
C PRO A 168 11.33 -14.91 10.36
N TRP A 169 11.77 -15.46 9.21
CA TRP A 169 13.00 -15.03 8.55
C TRP A 169 12.97 -13.52 8.32
N HIS A 170 14.03 -12.82 8.73
CA HIS A 170 14.10 -11.37 8.63
C HIS A 170 15.53 -10.86 8.45
N HIS A 171 15.62 -9.59 8.10
CA HIS A 171 16.83 -8.79 8.17
C HIS A 171 16.68 -7.78 9.32
N ASP A 172 17.78 -7.45 9.96
CA ASP A 172 17.80 -6.42 10.99
C ASP A 172 17.64 -5.03 10.37
N SER A 173 17.09 -4.14 11.17
CA SER A 173 16.99 -2.70 10.86
C SER A 173 18.34 -2.02 10.65
N TYR A 174 19.43 -2.63 11.16
CA TYR A 174 20.76 -2.04 11.21
C TYR A 174 21.80 -2.95 10.55
N PRO A 175 22.86 -2.38 9.93
CA PRO A 175 23.85 -3.15 9.20
C PRO A 175 24.55 -4.23 10.05
N TYR A 176 24.99 -3.88 11.26
CA TYR A 176 25.70 -4.80 12.17
C TYR A 176 25.03 -4.83 13.53
N VAL A 177 24.96 -6.00 14.12
CA VAL A 177 24.35 -6.21 15.43
C VAL A 177 25.22 -7.17 16.24
N CYS A 178 25.51 -6.80 17.49
CA CYS A 178 26.11 -7.70 18.46
C CYS A 178 25.05 -8.15 19.47
N VAL A 179 24.85 -9.46 19.59
CA VAL A 179 23.96 -10.09 20.57
C VAL A 179 24.82 -10.69 21.67
N LEU A 180 24.62 -10.26 22.92
CA LEU A 180 25.31 -10.74 24.11
C LEU A 180 24.32 -11.48 25.01
N MET A 181 24.67 -12.71 25.38
CA MET A 181 23.85 -13.53 26.28
C MET A 181 24.35 -13.38 27.73
N ILE A 182 23.45 -13.07 28.65
CA ILE A 182 23.78 -12.88 30.08
C ILE A 182 22.98 -13.81 31.00
N SER A 183 22.41 -14.88 30.45
CA SER A 183 21.75 -15.97 31.17
C SER A 183 22.45 -17.29 30.88
N GLU A 184 22.31 -18.23 31.82
CA GLU A 184 22.75 -19.62 31.61
C GLU A 184 21.88 -20.29 30.53
N THR A 185 22.53 -21.05 29.65
CA THR A 185 21.92 -21.72 28.50
C THR A 185 22.03 -23.24 28.56
N GLU A 186 22.70 -23.78 29.58
CA GLU A 186 22.89 -25.22 29.72
C GLU A 186 21.53 -25.97 29.86
N GLY A 187 21.23 -26.83 28.88
CA GLY A 187 19.97 -27.57 28.81
C GLY A 187 18.82 -26.83 28.11
N MET A 188 19.11 -25.70 27.47
CA MET A 188 18.17 -24.98 26.61
C MET A 188 17.87 -25.79 25.35
N LEU A 189 16.57 -25.95 25.01
CA LEU A 189 16.12 -26.53 23.75
C LEU A 189 15.58 -25.40 22.87
N GLY A 190 16.16 -25.23 21.68
CA GLY A 190 15.95 -24.05 20.84
C GLY A 190 16.90 -22.90 21.19
N GLY A 191 16.62 -21.69 20.68
CA GLY A 191 17.44 -20.50 20.93
C GLY A 191 18.63 -20.32 20.00
N GLU A 192 18.82 -21.22 19.03
CA GLU A 192 19.83 -21.10 17.99
C GLU A 192 19.41 -20.10 16.91
N THR A 193 20.41 -19.56 16.21
CA THR A 193 20.17 -18.67 15.07
C THR A 193 20.36 -19.47 13.79
N TYR A 194 19.37 -19.46 12.93
CA TYR A 194 19.43 -20.03 11.60
C TYR A 194 19.78 -18.92 10.61
N ILE A 195 20.75 -19.18 9.75
CA ILE A 195 21.21 -18.27 8.69
C ILE A 195 20.89 -18.92 7.35
N LYS A 196 20.37 -18.13 6.42
CA LYS A 196 20.08 -18.60 5.07
C LYS A 196 21.16 -18.12 4.09
N ALA A 197 21.78 -19.07 3.40
CA ALA A 197 22.77 -18.81 2.37
C ALA A 197 22.11 -18.32 1.06
N GLY A 198 22.91 -17.75 0.15
CA GLY A 198 22.42 -17.19 -1.12
C GLY A 198 21.83 -18.21 -2.10
N ASP A 199 22.11 -19.50 -1.92
CA ASP A 199 21.52 -20.62 -2.66
C ASP A 199 20.28 -21.23 -1.98
N GLY A 200 19.87 -20.67 -0.83
CA GLY A 200 18.75 -21.15 -0.03
C GLY A 200 19.10 -22.23 1.00
N GLU A 201 20.36 -22.64 1.12
CA GLU A 201 20.80 -23.57 2.17
C GLU A 201 20.69 -22.92 3.57
N ILE A 202 20.22 -23.68 4.55
CA ILE A 202 20.01 -23.18 5.92
C ILE A 202 21.10 -23.74 6.83
N SER A 203 21.91 -22.84 7.37
CA SER A 203 22.98 -23.14 8.31
C SER A 203 22.52 -22.82 9.74
N LYS A 204 22.67 -23.79 10.64
CA LYS A 204 22.40 -23.61 12.07
C LYS A 204 23.65 -23.08 12.76
N VAL A 205 23.53 -21.93 13.43
CA VAL A 205 24.59 -21.35 14.27
C VAL A 205 24.24 -21.56 15.74
N GLU A 206 25.17 -22.14 16.49
CA GLU A 206 24.99 -22.34 17.93
C GLU A 206 24.76 -21.01 18.63
N GLY A 207 23.81 -20.99 19.58
CA GLY A 207 23.50 -19.80 20.35
C GLY A 207 24.62 -19.47 21.36
N PRO A 208 24.83 -18.19 21.69
CA PRO A 208 25.82 -17.80 22.68
C PRO A 208 25.47 -18.28 24.09
N MET A 209 26.48 -18.79 24.81
CA MET A 209 26.40 -19.10 26.24
C MET A 209 26.50 -17.83 27.11
N MET A 210 26.31 -17.98 28.42
CA MET A 210 26.44 -16.85 29.35
C MET A 210 27.81 -16.15 29.23
N GLY A 211 27.80 -14.83 28.99
CA GLY A 211 28.98 -13.99 28.78
C GLY A 211 29.54 -14.03 27.36
N TYR A 212 28.95 -14.83 26.45
CA TYR A 212 29.35 -14.89 25.05
C TYR A 212 28.52 -13.93 24.19
N GLY A 213 29.19 -13.35 23.20
CA GLY A 213 28.60 -12.54 22.17
C GLY A 213 28.61 -13.25 20.81
N CYS A 214 27.72 -12.84 19.92
CA CYS A 214 27.75 -13.14 18.50
C CYS A 214 27.56 -11.83 17.74
N VAL A 215 28.36 -11.60 16.70
CA VAL A 215 28.20 -10.45 15.81
C VAL A 215 27.67 -10.95 14.48
N LEU A 216 26.64 -10.29 13.96
CA LEU A 216 26.04 -10.59 12.66
C LEU A 216 25.91 -9.31 11.85
N GLN A 217 26.15 -9.41 10.55
CA GLN A 217 25.77 -8.39 9.59
C GLN A 217 24.27 -8.49 9.28
N GLY A 218 23.43 -8.26 10.29
CA GLY A 218 21.99 -8.55 10.24
C GLY A 218 21.21 -7.80 9.17
N GLY A 219 21.70 -6.65 8.69
CA GLY A 219 21.07 -5.91 7.60
C GLY A 219 21.22 -6.55 6.22
N GLU A 220 22.19 -7.45 6.04
CA GLU A 220 22.46 -8.14 4.76
C GLU A 220 22.22 -9.65 4.83
N VAL A 221 22.27 -10.23 6.03
CA VAL A 221 22.13 -11.67 6.25
C VAL A 221 20.72 -12.00 6.75
N GLU A 222 19.94 -12.71 5.93
CA GLU A 222 18.61 -13.21 6.31
C GLU A 222 18.76 -14.29 7.40
N HIS A 223 18.11 -14.07 8.55
CA HIS A 223 18.25 -14.94 9.69
C HIS A 223 16.94 -15.13 10.47
N LEU A 224 16.92 -16.19 11.28
CA LEU A 224 15.79 -16.57 12.13
C LEU A 224 16.33 -16.99 13.50
N ALA A 225 15.85 -16.32 14.56
CA ALA A 225 16.18 -16.68 15.93
C ALA A 225 15.10 -17.62 16.50
N ALA A 226 15.45 -18.89 16.74
CA ALA A 226 14.51 -19.86 17.29
C ALA A 226 14.09 -19.49 18.71
N ARG A 227 12.85 -19.82 19.07
CA ARG A 227 12.41 -19.72 20.46
C ARG A 227 13.16 -20.72 21.32
N ALA A 228 13.55 -20.32 22.51
CA ALA A 228 14.23 -21.17 23.47
C ALA A 228 13.30 -21.56 24.62
N PHE A 229 13.45 -22.80 25.08
CA PHE A 229 12.70 -23.42 26.17
C PHE A 229 13.65 -24.15 27.13
N GLY A 230 13.17 -24.49 28.33
CA GLY A 230 13.89 -25.36 29.28
C GLY A 230 14.80 -24.63 30.28
N VAL A 231 14.96 -23.31 30.16
CA VAL A 231 15.72 -22.46 31.10
C VAL A 231 14.79 -21.58 31.92
N ALA A 232 15.15 -21.29 33.18
CA ALA A 232 14.34 -20.45 34.07
C ALA A 232 14.29 -18.98 33.65
N GLU A 233 15.33 -18.50 32.96
CA GLU A 233 15.42 -17.15 32.41
C GLU A 233 16.23 -17.18 31.10
N ARG A 234 15.88 -16.31 30.16
CA ARG A 234 16.66 -16.07 28.95
C ARG A 234 16.78 -14.56 28.75
N ILE A 235 18.00 -14.05 28.85
CA ILE A 235 18.27 -12.62 28.79
C ILE A 235 19.36 -12.35 27.75
N THR A 236 18.94 -11.73 26.64
CA THR A 236 19.81 -11.35 25.53
C THR A 236 19.83 -9.84 25.40
N THR A 237 21.02 -9.26 25.35
CA THR A 237 21.24 -7.82 25.16
C THR A 237 21.80 -7.59 23.77
N ILE A 238 21.30 -6.58 23.07
CA ILE A 238 21.56 -6.35 21.66
C ILE A 238 22.05 -4.92 21.50
N THR A 239 23.18 -4.72 20.83
CA THR A 239 23.69 -3.39 20.48
C THR A 239 23.94 -3.33 18.97
N SER A 240 23.45 -2.25 18.37
CA SER A 240 23.46 -2.05 16.92
C SER A 240 24.53 -1.06 16.48
N TYR A 241 25.20 -1.39 15.37
CA TYR A 241 26.36 -0.67 14.85
C TYR A 241 26.22 -0.35 13.36
N ARG A 242 26.94 0.69 12.94
CA ARG A 242 27.18 1.03 11.54
C ARG A 242 28.68 0.99 11.22
N PRO A 243 29.06 0.82 9.95
CA PRO A 243 30.42 1.11 9.52
C PRO A 243 30.79 2.57 9.79
N ASN A 244 31.94 2.78 10.42
CA ASN A 244 32.58 4.07 10.59
C ASN A 244 33.59 4.33 9.46
N VAL A 245 33.13 4.18 8.22
CA VAL A 245 33.92 4.37 7.00
C VAL A 245 33.16 5.33 6.09
N THR A 246 33.87 6.31 5.53
CA THR A 246 33.30 7.27 4.58
C THR A 246 33.02 6.59 3.25
N LYS A 247 32.05 7.11 2.48
CA LYS A 247 31.55 6.53 1.21
C LYS A 247 30.93 5.14 1.30
N THR A 248 30.80 4.58 2.50
CA THR A 248 30.09 3.30 2.71
C THR A 248 28.60 3.59 2.75
N TYR A 249 27.82 2.86 1.96
CA TYR A 249 26.36 3.03 1.97
C TYR A 249 25.82 2.58 3.33
N ASP A 250 24.85 3.32 3.85
CA ASP A 250 24.17 2.99 5.10
C ASP A 250 22.78 2.43 4.78
N SER A 251 22.53 1.16 5.08
CA SER A 251 21.25 0.48 4.87
C SER A 251 20.26 0.63 6.04
N SER A 252 20.62 1.38 7.10
CA SER A 252 19.78 1.51 8.29
C SER A 252 18.38 2.08 7.99
N TYR A 253 17.38 1.54 8.70
CA TYR A 253 16.00 2.03 8.71
C TYR A 253 15.32 1.86 10.08
N ILE A 254 14.29 2.64 10.38
CA ILE A 254 13.61 2.67 11.70
C ILE A 254 12.13 2.34 11.64
N SER A 255 11.60 1.99 10.46
CA SER A 255 10.16 1.75 10.26
C SER A 255 9.57 0.71 11.21
N ASN A 256 10.33 -0.35 11.53
CA ASN A 256 9.91 -1.45 12.41
C ASN A 256 10.07 -1.11 13.90
N LEU A 257 10.88 -0.10 14.24
CA LEU A 257 11.17 0.28 15.63
C LEU A 257 10.11 1.20 16.24
N ARG A 258 9.28 1.84 15.40
CA ARG A 258 8.24 2.79 15.81
C ARG A 258 7.22 2.20 16.78
N ALA A 259 6.95 0.89 16.68
CA ALA A 259 6.00 0.20 17.56
C ALA A 259 6.56 -0.07 18.97
N TYR A 260 7.88 -0.05 19.13
CA TYR A 260 8.56 -0.52 20.34
C TYR A 260 9.30 0.59 21.09
N SER A 261 9.39 1.79 20.51
CA SER A 261 10.19 2.90 21.04
C SER A 261 9.37 4.19 21.09
N GLY A 262 9.62 5.02 22.10
CA GLY A 262 9.01 6.35 22.19
C GLY A 262 9.45 7.24 21.02
N LEU A 263 8.49 7.62 20.15
CA LEU A 263 8.78 8.29 18.89
C LEU A 263 9.57 9.59 19.03
N GLY A 264 9.28 10.41 20.04
CA GLY A 264 9.99 11.70 20.23
C GLY A 264 11.49 11.51 20.40
N VAL A 265 11.89 10.50 21.19
CA VAL A 265 13.29 10.18 21.44
C VAL A 265 13.91 9.48 20.23
N LEU A 266 13.21 8.51 19.63
CA LEU A 266 13.69 7.77 18.45
C LEU A 266 13.96 8.71 17.27
N TYR A 267 13.03 9.63 16.98
CA TYR A 267 13.13 10.56 15.86
C TYR A 267 14.19 11.62 16.08
N GLN A 268 14.38 12.08 17.31
CA GLN A 268 15.48 12.99 17.64
C GLN A 268 16.82 12.33 17.37
N GLU A 269 17.05 11.12 17.89
CA GLU A 269 18.31 10.41 17.71
C GLU A 269 18.54 10.00 16.25
N TRP A 270 17.49 9.57 15.57
CA TRP A 270 17.56 9.25 14.14
C TRP A 270 17.95 10.46 13.31
N ALA A 271 17.32 11.61 13.54
CA ALA A 271 17.66 12.84 12.81
C ALA A 271 19.11 13.26 13.05
N LEU A 272 19.57 13.25 14.31
CA LEU A 272 20.95 13.58 14.67
C LEU A 272 21.94 12.63 14.00
N TYR A 273 21.74 11.32 14.16
CA TYR A 273 22.55 10.28 13.54
C TYR A 273 22.69 10.47 12.02
N ARG A 274 21.57 10.70 11.33
CA ARG A 274 21.57 10.83 9.86
C ARG A 274 22.28 12.11 9.43
N LEU A 275 22.09 13.21 10.14
CA LEU A 275 22.78 14.47 9.88
C LEU A 275 24.28 14.38 10.14
N ASP A 276 24.71 13.72 11.22
CA ASP A 276 26.13 13.52 11.55
C ASP A 276 26.84 12.70 10.46
N LYS A 277 26.22 11.62 9.98
CA LYS A 277 26.78 10.85 8.86
C LYS A 277 26.86 11.67 7.57
N MET A 278 25.82 12.45 7.24
CA MET A 278 25.84 13.35 6.09
C MET A 278 26.96 14.40 6.22
N LYS A 279 27.18 14.93 7.43
CA LYS A 279 28.27 15.85 7.72
C LYS A 279 29.64 15.20 7.50
N GLU A 280 29.86 13.97 8.00
CA GLU A 280 31.11 13.21 7.76
C GLU A 280 31.40 13.05 6.25
N GLU A 281 30.39 12.72 5.45
CA GLU A 281 30.54 12.56 3.99
C GLU A 281 30.84 13.89 3.28
N ILE A 282 30.20 14.97 3.70
CA ILE A 282 30.46 16.33 3.18
C ILE A 282 31.88 16.76 3.53
N GLU A 283 32.32 16.57 4.78
CA GLU A 283 33.69 16.90 5.22
C GLU A 283 34.73 16.10 4.45
N ALA A 284 34.48 14.81 4.19
CA ALA A 284 35.36 13.96 3.40
C ALA A 284 35.51 14.46 1.95
N LEU A 285 34.41 14.80 1.28
CA LEU A 285 34.46 15.36 -0.08
C LEU A 285 35.11 16.74 -0.09
N HIS A 286 34.82 17.59 0.90
CA HIS A 286 35.41 18.91 1.06
C HIS A 286 36.94 18.82 1.20
N HIS A 287 37.46 17.96 2.07
CA HIS A 287 38.91 17.72 2.21
C HIS A 287 39.54 17.16 0.93
N LYS A 288 38.83 16.29 0.19
CA LYS A 288 39.31 15.77 -1.11
C LYS A 288 39.44 16.87 -2.15
N ILE A 289 38.46 17.77 -2.24
CA ILE A 289 38.49 18.90 -3.18
C ILE A 289 39.61 19.89 -2.79
N GLN A 290 39.75 20.19 -1.50
CA GLN A 290 40.82 21.07 -1.01
C GLN A 290 42.23 20.52 -1.29
N SER A 291 42.43 19.22 -1.11
CA SER A 291 43.74 18.57 -1.33
C SER A 291 44.10 18.39 -2.80
N SER A 292 43.12 18.14 -3.67
CA SER A 292 43.33 17.98 -5.12
C SER A 292 43.41 19.32 -5.88
N GLY A 293 42.80 20.39 -5.37
CA GLY A 293 42.76 21.70 -6.01
C GLY A 293 41.86 21.77 -7.26
N ALA A 294 41.10 20.71 -7.55
CA ALA A 294 40.17 20.61 -8.68
C ALA A 294 38.91 19.84 -8.27
N VAL A 295 37.78 20.14 -8.93
CA VAL A 295 36.51 19.44 -8.71
C VAL A 295 36.22 18.53 -9.90
N ASP A 296 36.09 17.23 -9.64
CA ASP A 296 35.49 16.31 -10.61
C ASP A 296 33.97 16.51 -10.61
N THR A 297 33.46 17.06 -11.71
CA THR A 297 32.03 17.39 -11.84
C THR A 297 31.13 16.15 -11.84
N GLY A 298 31.62 15.00 -12.32
CA GLY A 298 30.88 13.74 -12.30
C GLY A 298 30.77 13.16 -10.88
N GLU A 299 31.88 13.15 -10.14
CA GLU A 299 31.86 12.70 -8.73
C GLU A 299 30.99 13.63 -7.86
N PHE A 300 31.02 14.94 -8.11
CA PHE A 300 30.21 15.90 -7.37
C PHE A 300 28.70 15.74 -7.61
N ASP A 301 28.28 15.47 -8.86
CA ASP A 301 26.88 15.18 -9.19
C ASP A 301 26.39 13.89 -8.53
N ILE A 302 27.17 12.80 -8.63
CA ILE A 302 26.86 11.52 -7.97
C ILE A 302 26.72 11.71 -6.46
N PHE A 303 27.64 12.45 -5.84
CA PHE A 303 27.57 12.75 -4.42
C PHE A 303 26.28 13.51 -4.07
N GLY A 304 25.92 14.55 -4.83
CA GLY A 304 24.69 15.32 -4.62
C GLY A 304 23.42 14.46 -4.68
N GLN A 305 23.34 13.56 -5.66
CA GLN A 305 22.25 12.60 -5.79
C GLN A 305 22.18 11.64 -4.59
N GLN A 306 23.31 11.07 -4.17
CA GLN A 306 23.40 10.18 -3.01
C GLN A 306 22.94 10.87 -1.73
N GLN A 307 23.37 12.11 -1.49
CA GLN A 307 22.94 12.86 -0.29
C GLN A 307 21.45 13.21 -0.32
N THR A 308 20.90 13.53 -1.49
CA THR A 308 19.48 13.82 -1.66
C THR A 308 18.62 12.58 -1.37
N GLU A 309 18.99 11.44 -1.96
CA GLU A 309 18.31 10.16 -1.72
C GLU A 309 18.40 9.75 -0.24
N TYR A 310 19.59 9.87 0.35
CA TYR A 310 19.83 9.54 1.75
C TYR A 310 18.95 10.37 2.70
N LEU A 311 18.84 11.68 2.47
CA LEU A 311 18.01 12.56 3.29
C LEU A 311 16.52 12.28 3.09
N LEU A 312 16.07 12.09 1.85
CA LEU A 312 14.67 11.74 1.55
C LEU A 312 14.26 10.41 2.18
N ARG A 313 15.13 9.39 2.13
CA ARG A 313 14.91 8.11 2.81
C ARG A 313 14.84 8.28 4.33
N SER A 314 15.57 9.24 4.90
CA SER A 314 15.57 9.50 6.34
C SER A 314 14.24 10.10 6.79
N THR A 315 13.72 11.07 6.04
CA THR A 315 12.50 11.82 6.40
C THR A 315 11.23 11.01 6.16
N THR A 316 11.18 10.21 5.09
CA THR A 316 10.02 9.36 4.76
C THR A 316 9.73 8.29 5.82
N GLN A 317 10.72 7.93 6.64
CA GLN A 317 10.55 6.98 7.74
C GLN A 317 9.97 7.62 9.01
N MET A 318 9.96 8.95 9.09
CA MET A 318 9.42 9.71 10.21
C MET A 318 7.98 10.11 9.90
N VAL A 319 7.05 9.74 10.78
CA VAL A 319 5.63 10.09 10.68
C VAL A 319 5.31 11.13 11.74
N PRO A 320 4.47 12.16 11.48
CA PRO A 320 4.11 13.14 12.50
C PRO A 320 3.60 12.46 13.78
N VAL A 321 4.20 12.82 14.93
CA VAL A 321 3.92 12.18 16.23
C VAL A 321 2.44 12.32 16.59
N ASP A 322 1.83 13.48 16.30
CA ASP A 322 0.39 13.71 16.52
C ASP A 322 -0.49 12.78 15.68
N PHE A 323 -0.09 12.53 14.42
CA PHE A 323 -0.82 11.61 13.55
C PHE A 323 -0.70 10.18 14.08
N HIS A 324 0.50 9.75 14.47
CA HIS A 324 0.71 8.43 15.07
C HIS A 324 -0.05 8.24 16.37
N ASN A 325 0.01 9.21 17.30
CA ASN A 325 -0.71 9.16 18.57
C ASN A 325 -2.23 9.16 18.38
N ARG A 326 -2.76 9.89 17.39
CA ARG A 326 -4.20 9.83 17.03
C ARG A 326 -4.62 8.47 16.48
N ILE A 327 -3.76 7.83 15.68
CA ILE A 327 -4.00 6.47 15.16
C ILE A 327 -3.96 5.46 16.31
N ILE A 328 -2.94 5.51 17.18
CA ILE A 328 -2.88 4.65 18.36
C ILE A 328 -4.08 4.87 19.29
N ALA A 329 -4.43 6.12 19.59
CA ALA A 329 -5.61 6.42 20.43
C ALA A 329 -6.92 5.92 19.81
N LYS A 330 -6.99 5.82 18.47
CA LYS A 330 -8.16 5.33 17.74
C LYS A 330 -8.21 3.80 17.64
N TYR A 331 -7.08 3.10 17.68
CA TYR A 331 -7.00 1.66 17.40
C TYR A 331 -6.39 0.79 18.52
N VAL A 332 -5.84 1.37 19.59
CA VAL A 332 -5.07 0.66 20.64
C VAL A 332 -5.69 0.78 22.04
N THR A 333 -6.79 1.53 22.22
CA THR A 333 -7.61 1.38 23.44
C THR A 333 -8.35 0.05 23.38
N PHE A 334 -7.77 -0.97 24.01
CA PHE A 334 -8.42 -2.26 24.24
C PHE A 334 -9.59 -2.10 25.20
N GLU A 335 -10.77 -1.85 24.67
CA GLU A 335 -11.95 -2.62 25.08
C GLU A 335 -12.09 -3.79 24.10
N PRO A 336 -12.41 -5.00 24.55
CA PRO A 336 -12.64 -6.12 23.65
C PRO A 336 -13.87 -5.78 22.79
N LEU A 337 -13.62 -5.40 21.54
CA LEU A 337 -14.69 -5.19 20.58
C LEU A 337 -15.43 -6.52 20.37
N PRO A 338 -16.76 -6.54 20.46
CA PRO A 338 -17.55 -7.71 20.10
C PRO A 338 -17.42 -7.96 18.59
N ASP A 339 -17.26 -9.22 18.20
CA ASP A 339 -17.43 -9.65 16.81
C ASP A 339 -18.87 -9.31 16.35
N PRO A 340 -19.12 -8.73 15.16
CA PRO A 340 -18.24 -8.52 14.01
C PRO A 340 -18.23 -7.05 13.50
N ILE A 341 -17.13 -6.33 13.66
CA ILE A 341 -16.84 -5.14 12.83
C ILE A 341 -15.78 -5.52 11.80
N LYS A 342 -16.22 -6.11 10.68
CA LYS A 342 -15.37 -6.25 9.49
C LYS A 342 -15.40 -4.95 8.71
N VAL A 343 -14.29 -4.24 8.85
CA VAL A 343 -13.94 -2.92 8.33
C VAL A 343 -13.99 -2.87 6.79
N GLU A 344 -14.72 -1.88 6.26
CA GLU A 344 -14.45 -1.32 4.94
C GLU A 344 -13.10 -0.59 4.99
N GLY A 345 -12.06 -1.21 4.42
CA GLY A 345 -10.75 -0.57 4.36
C GLY A 345 -9.63 -1.50 3.97
N GLY A 346 -9.41 -1.71 2.68
CA GLY A 346 -8.05 -1.68 2.15
C GLY A 346 -7.13 -2.89 2.35
N LEU A 347 -7.33 -3.75 3.36
CA LEU A 347 -6.31 -4.72 3.76
C LEU A 347 -6.54 -6.10 3.12
N ILE A 348 -5.51 -6.56 2.40
CA ILE A 348 -5.30 -7.98 2.12
C ILE A 348 -4.95 -8.60 3.48
N VAL A 349 -5.87 -9.34 4.06
CA VAL A 349 -5.61 -10.10 5.28
C VAL A 349 -5.03 -11.43 4.85
N ASP A 350 -3.71 -11.48 4.82
CA ASP A 350 -2.96 -12.71 4.62
C ASP A 350 -3.20 -13.61 5.84
N THR A 351 -3.55 -14.87 5.62
CA THR A 351 -3.93 -15.81 6.69
C THR A 351 -2.79 -16.16 7.63
N GLU A 352 -1.55 -15.81 7.29
CA GLU A 352 -0.34 -16.11 8.08
C GLU A 352 -0.33 -15.43 9.47
N ASN A 353 -1.18 -14.42 9.71
CA ASN A 353 -1.16 -13.64 10.96
C ASN A 353 -2.46 -13.67 11.80
N LEU A 354 -3.46 -14.50 11.46
CA LEU A 354 -4.71 -14.59 12.23
C LEU A 354 -4.81 -15.91 12.99
N ALA A 355 -4.80 -15.82 14.33
CA ALA A 355 -4.93 -16.95 15.26
C ALA A 355 -6.31 -17.66 15.25
N SER A 356 -7.22 -17.29 14.34
CA SER A 356 -8.55 -17.90 14.21
C SER A 356 -9.09 -17.79 12.79
N THR A 357 -8.65 -18.68 11.90
CA THR A 357 -9.24 -18.89 10.56
C THR A 357 -10.36 -19.94 10.54
N GLU A 358 -10.68 -20.55 11.70
CA GLU A 358 -11.79 -21.51 11.82
C GLU A 358 -13.11 -20.86 11.39
N GLY A 359 -13.63 -21.26 10.23
CA GLY A 359 -14.92 -20.83 9.69
C GLY A 359 -14.89 -19.76 8.59
N LEU A 360 -13.72 -19.28 8.14
CA LEU A 360 -13.63 -18.32 7.03
C LEU A 360 -13.42 -19.01 5.67
N LYS A 361 -14.14 -18.55 4.64
CA LYS A 361 -13.95 -19.01 3.25
C LYS A 361 -12.73 -18.31 2.63
N LEU A 362 -11.85 -19.13 2.05
CA LEU A 362 -10.58 -18.71 1.44
C LEU A 362 -10.65 -18.81 -0.09
N SER A 363 -9.76 -18.09 -0.77
CA SER A 363 -9.55 -18.19 -2.21
C SER A 363 -9.07 -19.59 -2.60
N ARG A 364 -9.07 -19.91 -3.90
CA ARG A 364 -8.50 -21.16 -4.45
C ARG A 364 -7.05 -21.39 -4.04
N ASP A 365 -6.34 -20.30 -3.77
CA ASP A 365 -4.93 -20.30 -3.37
C ASP A 365 -4.75 -20.69 -1.90
N GLY A 366 -5.81 -20.90 -1.12
CA GLY A 366 -5.73 -21.36 0.27
C GLY A 366 -5.28 -20.31 1.29
N HIS A 367 -4.68 -19.19 0.86
CA HIS A 367 -4.08 -18.18 1.76
C HIS A 367 -4.81 -16.82 1.79
N THR A 368 -5.65 -16.53 0.79
CA THR A 368 -6.35 -15.23 0.72
C THR A 368 -7.76 -15.33 1.28
N VAL A 369 -8.06 -14.57 2.35
CA VAL A 369 -9.43 -14.47 2.89
C VAL A 369 -10.34 -13.75 1.89
N LEU A 370 -11.49 -14.35 1.58
CA LEU A 370 -12.48 -13.73 0.69
C LEU A 370 -13.22 -12.59 1.41
N ILE A 371 -13.13 -11.38 0.89
CA ILE A 371 -13.81 -10.20 1.45
C ILE A 371 -14.64 -9.54 0.35
N PRO A 372 -15.96 -9.34 0.53
CA PRO A 372 -16.80 -9.88 1.61
C PRO A 372 -16.90 -11.43 1.57
N GLN A 373 -17.26 -12.04 2.71
CA GLN A 373 -17.44 -13.49 2.80
C GLN A 373 -18.68 -13.92 1.99
N PRO A 374 -18.56 -14.90 1.08
CA PRO A 374 -19.69 -15.36 0.28
C PRO A 374 -20.64 -16.22 1.11
N THR A 375 -21.94 -15.99 0.96
CA THR A 375 -22.97 -16.85 1.57
C THR A 375 -23.08 -18.20 0.84
N ASP A 376 -23.76 -19.19 1.40
CA ASP A 376 -23.97 -20.50 0.74
C ASP A 376 -25.09 -20.49 -0.31
N SER A 377 -25.78 -19.35 -0.47
CA SER A 377 -26.86 -19.21 -1.43
C SER A 377 -26.35 -19.07 -2.86
N GLU A 378 -26.95 -19.81 -3.80
CA GLU A 378 -26.70 -19.64 -5.24
C GLU A 378 -27.16 -18.26 -5.77
N ALA A 379 -28.02 -17.57 -5.02
CA ALA A 379 -28.47 -16.21 -5.32
C ALA A 379 -27.40 -15.15 -5.04
N ASP A 380 -26.35 -15.48 -4.30
CA ASP A 380 -25.25 -14.57 -4.00
C ASP A 380 -24.35 -14.40 -5.24
N CYS A 381 -24.21 -13.16 -5.68
CA CYS A 381 -23.48 -12.81 -6.90
C CYS A 381 -21.97 -13.09 -6.80
N LEU A 382 -21.45 -13.25 -5.57
CA LEU A 382 -20.07 -13.67 -5.34
C LEU A 382 -19.82 -15.12 -5.74
N ASN A 383 -20.85 -15.97 -5.76
CA ASN A 383 -20.73 -17.38 -6.12
C ASN A 383 -20.89 -17.64 -7.63
N TRP A 384 -21.17 -16.60 -8.42
CA TRP A 384 -21.33 -16.75 -9.87
C TRP A 384 -20.04 -17.24 -10.55
N SER A 385 -20.22 -17.95 -11.67
CA SER A 385 -19.09 -18.44 -12.47
C SER A 385 -18.22 -17.28 -12.95
N THR A 386 -16.91 -17.53 -13.03
CA THR A 386 -15.92 -16.54 -13.50
C THR A 386 -16.32 -15.97 -14.86
N THR A 387 -16.82 -16.80 -15.78
CA THR A 387 -17.30 -16.38 -17.10
C THR A 387 -18.45 -15.38 -17.00
N LYS A 388 -19.48 -15.66 -16.18
CA LYS A 388 -20.61 -14.73 -15.97
C LYS A 388 -20.11 -13.38 -15.43
N LYS A 389 -19.23 -13.40 -14.43
CA LYS A 389 -18.66 -12.16 -13.84
C LYS A 389 -17.88 -11.32 -14.85
N HIS A 390 -17.10 -11.96 -15.73
CA HIS A 390 -16.31 -11.24 -16.73
C HIS A 390 -17.16 -10.74 -17.92
N LEU A 391 -18.21 -11.46 -18.30
CA LEU A 391 -19.19 -10.97 -19.29
C LEU A 391 -19.95 -9.75 -18.76
N ILE A 392 -20.32 -9.76 -17.48
CA ILE A 392 -20.94 -8.58 -16.83
C ILE A 392 -19.94 -7.43 -16.76
N LEU A 393 -18.68 -7.68 -16.36
CA LEU A 393 -17.61 -6.66 -16.39
C LEU A 393 -17.45 -6.03 -17.77
N PHE A 394 -17.42 -6.83 -18.84
CA PHE A 394 -17.34 -6.32 -20.19
C PHE A 394 -18.56 -5.47 -20.55
N THR A 395 -19.77 -5.95 -20.20
CA THR A 395 -21.03 -5.24 -20.44
C THR A 395 -21.05 -3.87 -19.77
N ILE A 396 -20.66 -3.78 -18.49
CA ILE A 396 -20.67 -2.50 -17.75
C ILE A 396 -19.49 -1.58 -18.13
N ALA A 397 -18.38 -2.14 -18.65
CA ALA A 397 -17.29 -1.35 -19.20
C ALA A 397 -17.67 -0.75 -20.57
N TRP A 398 -18.39 -1.49 -21.40
CA TRP A 398 -18.99 -0.96 -22.63
C TRP A 398 -20.06 0.09 -22.33
N ASP A 399 -20.87 -0.13 -21.29
CA ASP A 399 -21.87 0.81 -20.78
C ASP A 399 -21.25 2.17 -20.43
N ALA A 400 -20.20 2.17 -19.60
CA ALA A 400 -19.50 3.38 -19.21
C ALA A 400 -18.80 4.09 -20.39
N LEU A 401 -18.38 3.33 -21.40
CA LEU A 401 -17.88 3.88 -22.66
C LEU A 401 -19.00 4.58 -23.45
N CYS A 402 -20.20 4.01 -23.51
CA CYS A 402 -21.31 4.55 -24.29
C CYS A 402 -21.72 5.96 -23.83
N ALA A 403 -21.85 6.21 -22.53
CA ALA A 403 -22.29 7.51 -22.02
C ALA A 403 -21.39 8.67 -22.45
N ASP A 404 -20.08 8.54 -22.24
CA ASP A 404 -19.10 9.56 -22.61
C ASP A 404 -18.86 9.62 -24.11
N PHE A 405 -18.95 8.48 -24.80
CA PHE A 405 -18.89 8.43 -26.26
C PHE A 405 -20.01 9.28 -26.87
N VAL A 406 -21.26 9.06 -26.46
CA VAL A 406 -22.44 9.82 -26.92
C VAL A 406 -22.41 11.28 -26.43
N GLY A 407 -21.81 11.54 -25.27
CA GLY A 407 -21.56 12.89 -24.77
C GLY A 407 -20.61 13.67 -25.68
N ALA A 408 -19.43 13.11 -25.93
CA ALA A 408 -18.31 13.77 -26.60
C ALA A 408 -18.42 13.79 -28.13
N ILE A 409 -19.10 12.82 -28.74
CA ILE A 409 -19.23 12.73 -30.20
C ILE A 409 -19.82 14.00 -30.85
N GLY A 410 -20.58 14.78 -30.08
CA GLY A 410 -21.20 16.03 -30.54
C GLY A 410 -20.21 17.16 -30.87
N SER A 411 -18.92 17.04 -30.53
CA SER A 411 -17.90 18.03 -30.94
C SER A 411 -17.55 17.96 -32.44
N ALA A 412 -17.65 16.78 -33.06
CA ALA A 412 -17.34 16.58 -34.47
C ALA A 412 -18.28 17.32 -35.44
N PRO A 413 -19.62 17.29 -35.27
CA PRO A 413 -20.55 17.89 -36.25
C PRO A 413 -20.77 19.40 -36.11
N ILE A 414 -20.17 20.10 -35.13
CA ILE A 414 -20.49 21.51 -34.80
C ILE A 414 -20.48 22.43 -36.04
N ILE A 415 -19.47 22.30 -36.91
CA ILE A 415 -19.33 23.16 -38.09
C ILE A 415 -20.46 22.92 -39.10
N PHE A 416 -20.85 21.66 -39.30
CA PHE A 416 -21.91 21.27 -40.21
C PHE A 416 -23.28 21.72 -39.69
N GLN A 417 -23.51 21.56 -38.39
CA GLN A 417 -24.74 22.02 -37.72
C GLN A 417 -24.87 23.55 -37.74
N ALA A 418 -23.76 24.28 -37.53
CA ALA A 418 -23.74 25.73 -37.63
C ALA A 418 -24.07 26.22 -39.05
N ALA A 419 -23.59 25.51 -40.07
CA ALA A 419 -23.88 25.80 -41.47
C ALA A 419 -25.34 25.50 -41.84
N GLU A 420 -25.90 24.36 -41.41
CA GLU A 420 -27.28 23.98 -41.71
C GLU A 420 -28.29 24.92 -41.07
N TRP A 421 -28.12 25.25 -39.80
CA TRP A 421 -29.04 26.12 -39.07
C TRP A 421 -28.67 27.61 -39.11
N GLN A 422 -27.66 27.98 -39.92
CA GLN A 422 -27.24 29.37 -40.13
C GLN A 422 -26.99 30.14 -38.82
N MET A 423 -26.24 29.54 -37.89
CA MET A 423 -25.98 30.08 -36.57
C MET A 423 -24.48 30.11 -36.22
N SER A 424 -24.11 30.82 -35.15
CA SER A 424 -22.72 30.86 -34.70
C SER A 424 -22.28 29.51 -34.12
N PHE A 425 -20.98 29.21 -34.20
CA PHE A 425 -20.40 27.98 -33.62
C PHE A 425 -20.68 27.87 -32.11
N ASN A 426 -20.68 29.01 -31.39
CA ASN A 426 -21.01 29.04 -29.96
C ASN A 426 -22.45 28.62 -29.69
N LYS A 427 -23.41 29.06 -30.53
CA LYS A 427 -24.81 28.67 -30.38
C LYS A 427 -25.01 27.20 -30.76
N ALA A 428 -24.40 26.74 -31.86
CA ALA A 428 -24.45 25.34 -32.28
C ALA A 428 -23.83 24.37 -31.24
N ASN A 429 -22.81 24.81 -30.49
CA ASN A 429 -22.16 24.00 -29.46
C ASN A 429 -22.89 24.00 -28.10
N GLN A 430 -23.89 24.86 -27.89
CA GLN A 430 -24.61 24.97 -26.61
C GLN A 430 -25.22 23.63 -26.13
N PRO A 431 -25.85 22.80 -27.00
CA PRO A 431 -26.34 21.47 -26.60
C PRO A 431 -25.25 20.57 -26.03
N ASN A 432 -24.02 20.60 -26.58
CA ASN A 432 -22.92 19.76 -26.10
C ASN A 432 -22.44 20.19 -24.72
N ALA A 433 -22.29 21.49 -24.49
CA ALA A 433 -21.89 22.01 -23.18
C ALA A 433 -22.91 21.63 -22.08
N ILE A 434 -24.20 21.74 -22.38
CA ILE A 434 -25.26 21.38 -21.43
C ILE A 434 -25.36 19.86 -21.25
N THR A 435 -25.17 19.07 -22.32
CA THR A 435 -25.12 17.61 -22.24
C THR A 435 -24.02 17.16 -21.26
N VAL A 436 -22.81 17.72 -21.39
CA VAL A 436 -21.69 17.42 -20.47
C VAL A 436 -22.02 17.81 -19.02
N LEU A 437 -22.62 18.98 -18.80
CA LEU A 437 -23.07 19.40 -17.47
C LEU A 437 -24.09 18.43 -16.87
N LEU A 438 -25.08 18.01 -17.66
CA LEU A 438 -26.13 17.12 -17.21
C LEU A 438 -25.67 15.68 -17.04
N LEU A 439 -24.70 15.20 -17.82
CA LEU A 439 -24.02 13.91 -17.55
C LEU A 439 -23.44 13.92 -16.12
N GLY A 440 -22.77 15.01 -15.72
CA GLY A 440 -22.22 15.15 -14.37
C GLY A 440 -23.27 15.23 -13.26
N ILE A 441 -24.32 16.04 -13.44
CA ILE A 441 -25.36 16.24 -12.42
C ILE A 441 -26.25 15.00 -12.26
N SER A 442 -26.54 14.30 -13.36
CA SER A 442 -27.55 13.23 -13.35
C SER A 442 -27.09 11.99 -12.58
N GLY A 443 -25.78 11.84 -12.31
CA GLY A 443 -25.27 10.83 -11.39
C GLY A 443 -25.84 10.96 -9.97
N LEU A 444 -26.14 12.18 -9.52
CA LEU A 444 -26.78 12.44 -8.22
C LEU A 444 -28.23 11.94 -8.17
N ILE A 445 -28.86 11.77 -9.34
CA ILE A 445 -30.21 11.22 -9.46
C ILE A 445 -30.14 9.70 -9.43
N TRP A 446 -29.27 9.09 -10.24
CA TRP A 446 -29.29 7.64 -10.45
C TRP A 446 -28.58 6.81 -9.38
N VAL A 447 -27.58 7.36 -8.68
CA VAL A 447 -26.88 6.63 -7.61
C VAL A 447 -27.84 6.22 -6.48
N PRO A 448 -28.63 7.11 -5.86
CA PRO A 448 -29.62 6.72 -4.85
C PRO A 448 -30.70 5.80 -5.41
N MET A 449 -31.15 6.07 -6.64
CA MET A 449 -32.15 5.24 -7.30
C MET A 449 -31.67 3.80 -7.50
N SER A 450 -30.38 3.56 -7.75
CA SER A 450 -29.81 2.21 -7.87
C SER A 450 -29.83 1.42 -6.56
N SER A 451 -29.89 2.10 -5.41
CA SER A 451 -30.04 1.47 -4.09
C SER A 451 -31.51 1.25 -3.72
N TYR A 452 -32.43 2.02 -4.30
CA TYR A 452 -33.87 1.90 -4.10
C TYR A 452 -34.52 0.86 -5.02
N TRP A 453 -34.26 0.97 -6.33
CA TRP A 453 -34.91 0.21 -7.39
C TRP A 453 -34.14 -1.00 -7.89
N ASP A 454 -33.02 -1.33 -7.22
CA ASP A 454 -31.97 -2.25 -7.68
C ASP A 454 -31.06 -1.68 -8.79
N ARG A 455 -29.92 -2.33 -9.03
CA ARG A 455 -28.89 -1.84 -9.95
C ARG A 455 -29.22 -2.13 -11.42
N ALA A 456 -29.70 -3.33 -11.74
CA ALA A 456 -29.98 -3.73 -13.11
C ALA A 456 -31.23 -3.04 -13.69
N PRO A 457 -32.35 -2.86 -12.97
CA PRO A 457 -33.51 -2.09 -13.45
C PRO A 457 -33.19 -0.64 -13.78
N VAL A 458 -32.41 0.01 -12.92
CA VAL A 458 -32.01 1.40 -13.15
C VAL A 458 -31.16 1.49 -14.42
N LEU A 459 -30.15 0.62 -14.58
CA LEU A 459 -29.36 0.59 -15.82
C LEU A 459 -30.20 0.29 -17.06
N PHE A 460 -31.06 -0.73 -17.01
CA PHE A 460 -31.86 -1.14 -18.15
C PHE A 460 -32.81 -0.04 -18.63
N TRP A 461 -33.59 0.56 -17.72
CA TRP A 461 -34.57 1.57 -18.12
C TRP A 461 -33.95 2.90 -18.52
N THR A 462 -32.86 3.29 -17.87
CA THR A 462 -32.13 4.50 -18.25
C THR A 462 -31.50 4.34 -19.63
N GLU A 463 -30.91 3.19 -19.96
CA GLU A 463 -30.38 2.92 -21.30
C GLU A 463 -31.48 2.83 -22.36
N VAL A 464 -32.64 2.23 -22.04
CA VAL A 464 -33.77 2.15 -22.99
C VAL A 464 -34.26 3.56 -23.34
N ILE A 465 -34.45 4.41 -22.33
CA ILE A 465 -34.90 5.79 -22.53
C ILE A 465 -33.82 6.62 -23.24
N GLY A 466 -32.56 6.46 -22.82
CA GLY A 466 -31.39 7.09 -23.43
C GLY A 466 -31.28 6.77 -24.92
N PHE A 467 -31.44 5.50 -25.29
CA PHE A 467 -31.44 5.04 -26.68
C PHE A 467 -32.49 5.76 -27.53
N PHE A 468 -33.75 5.86 -27.07
CA PHE A 468 -34.78 6.56 -27.83
C PHE A 468 -34.46 8.05 -28.00
N PHE A 469 -33.89 8.72 -27.00
CA PHE A 469 -33.44 10.10 -27.13
C PHE A 469 -32.23 10.25 -28.07
N THR A 470 -31.30 9.30 -28.08
CA THR A 470 -30.20 9.26 -29.05
C THR A 470 -30.71 9.05 -30.47
N VAL A 471 -31.68 8.16 -30.68
CA VAL A 471 -32.37 8.00 -31.99
C VAL A 471 -33.10 9.29 -32.38
N GLY A 472 -33.79 9.93 -31.43
CA GLY A 472 -34.41 11.24 -31.65
C GLY A 472 -33.42 12.34 -32.05
N THR A 473 -32.19 12.27 -31.53
CA THR A 473 -31.08 13.17 -31.90
C THR A 473 -30.58 12.89 -33.33
N ALA A 474 -30.65 11.65 -33.81
CA ALA A 474 -30.29 11.30 -35.18
C ALA A 474 -31.37 11.65 -36.21
N LEU A 475 -32.62 11.85 -35.76
CA LEU A 475 -33.78 12.13 -36.62
C LEU A 475 -34.21 13.60 -36.63
N CYS A 476 -33.62 14.44 -35.77
CA CYS A 476 -34.06 15.82 -35.63
C CYS A 476 -33.56 16.71 -36.78
N ASN A 477 -34.44 17.56 -37.30
CA ASN A 477 -34.11 18.53 -38.36
C ASN A 477 -34.09 19.98 -37.86
N THR A 478 -34.49 20.23 -36.61
CA THR A 478 -34.52 21.56 -36.00
C THR A 478 -33.61 21.64 -34.78
N TYR A 479 -33.00 22.80 -34.57
CA TYR A 479 -32.10 23.05 -33.45
C TYR A 479 -32.76 22.82 -32.09
N GLU A 480 -34.02 23.23 -31.93
CA GLU A 480 -34.76 23.12 -30.67
C GLU A 480 -35.03 21.65 -30.31
N THR A 481 -35.38 20.85 -31.31
CA THR A 481 -35.58 19.40 -31.13
C THR A 481 -34.25 18.73 -30.83
N PHE A 482 -33.19 19.06 -31.57
CA PHE A 482 -31.84 18.55 -31.33
C PHE A 482 -31.38 18.87 -29.90
N PHE A 483 -31.53 20.12 -29.46
CA PHE A 483 -31.20 20.56 -28.12
C PHE A 483 -31.93 19.73 -27.06
N ALA A 484 -33.25 19.59 -27.19
CA ALA A 484 -34.06 18.84 -26.23
C ALA A 484 -33.65 17.36 -26.17
N MET A 485 -33.50 16.70 -27.33
CA MET A 485 -33.11 15.29 -27.40
C MET A 485 -31.71 15.04 -26.80
N ARG A 486 -30.74 15.93 -27.07
CA ARG A 486 -29.39 15.86 -26.51
C ARG A 486 -29.38 15.95 -24.99
N VAL A 487 -30.02 16.99 -24.46
CA VAL A 487 -30.15 17.25 -23.02
C VAL A 487 -30.81 16.07 -22.30
N LEU A 488 -31.89 15.54 -22.87
CA LEU A 488 -32.59 14.39 -22.29
C LEU A 488 -31.74 13.11 -22.35
N SER A 489 -31.05 12.84 -23.46
CA SER A 489 -30.16 11.68 -23.57
C SER A 489 -29.07 11.67 -22.49
N ALA A 490 -28.50 12.84 -22.19
CA ALA A 490 -27.46 13.02 -21.16
C ALA A 490 -27.94 12.62 -19.76
N ILE A 491 -29.19 12.96 -19.43
CA ILE A 491 -29.74 12.67 -18.11
C ILE A 491 -29.79 11.16 -17.88
N PHE A 492 -30.24 10.39 -18.87
CA PHE A 492 -30.45 8.96 -18.71
C PHE A 492 -29.16 8.15 -18.91
N LEU A 493 -28.36 8.44 -19.93
CA LEU A 493 -27.16 7.62 -20.24
C LEU A 493 -26.09 7.66 -19.14
N THR A 494 -26.06 8.67 -18.25
CA THR A 494 -25.05 8.73 -17.18
C THR A 494 -25.21 7.65 -16.09
N ALA A 495 -26.39 7.03 -16.00
CA ALA A 495 -26.64 5.99 -15.00
C ALA A 495 -25.64 4.83 -15.14
N SER A 496 -25.26 4.50 -16.39
CA SER A 496 -24.23 3.53 -16.74
C SER A 496 -22.94 3.70 -15.95
N GLN A 497 -22.37 4.90 -15.93
CA GLN A 497 -21.07 5.19 -15.33
C GLN A 497 -21.10 5.07 -13.80
N THR A 498 -22.18 5.57 -13.20
CA THR A 498 -22.27 5.68 -11.75
C THR A 498 -22.66 4.36 -11.08
N VAL A 499 -23.57 3.60 -11.70
CA VAL A 499 -24.03 2.32 -11.15
C VAL A 499 -23.01 1.20 -11.41
N SER A 500 -22.25 1.27 -12.51
CA SER A 500 -21.23 0.26 -12.90
C SER A 500 -20.23 -0.05 -11.78
N LEU A 501 -19.69 0.95 -11.09
CA LEU A 501 -18.73 0.75 -9.99
C LEU A 501 -19.36 -0.03 -8.83
N ALA A 502 -20.65 0.17 -8.62
CA ALA A 502 -21.37 -0.48 -7.55
C ALA A 502 -21.74 -1.93 -7.91
N LEU A 503 -22.02 -2.23 -9.19
CA LEU A 503 -22.08 -3.61 -9.70
C LEU A 503 -20.75 -4.35 -9.52
N LEU A 504 -19.62 -3.70 -9.84
CA LEU A 504 -18.28 -4.27 -9.63
C LEU A 504 -18.02 -4.59 -8.16
N LYS A 505 -18.48 -3.73 -7.25
CA LYS A 505 -18.41 -3.95 -5.80
C LYS A 505 -19.21 -5.17 -5.36
N ASP A 506 -20.29 -5.50 -6.04
CA ASP A 506 -21.17 -6.60 -5.62
C ASP A 506 -20.70 -7.99 -6.08
N ILE A 507 -20.02 -8.07 -7.24
CA ILE A 507 -19.66 -9.35 -7.87
C ILE A 507 -18.20 -9.79 -7.65
N PHE A 508 -17.28 -8.85 -7.38
CA PHE A 508 -15.85 -9.13 -7.19
C PHE A 508 -15.39 -8.95 -5.74
N PHE A 509 -14.54 -9.89 -5.31
CA PHE A 509 -13.84 -9.81 -4.03
C PHE A 509 -12.85 -8.66 -4.01
N PHE A 510 -12.56 -8.17 -2.80
CA PHE A 510 -11.73 -7.00 -2.56
C PHE A 510 -10.34 -7.09 -3.23
N HIS A 511 -9.66 -8.24 -3.10
CA HIS A 511 -8.32 -8.46 -3.66
C HIS A 511 -8.26 -8.43 -5.20
N GLU A 512 -9.35 -8.80 -5.88
CA GLU A 512 -9.42 -8.74 -7.36
C GLU A 512 -9.97 -7.39 -7.86
N ARG A 513 -10.70 -6.67 -7.01
CA ARG A 513 -11.54 -5.53 -7.39
C ARG A 513 -10.76 -4.41 -8.05
N ALA A 514 -9.59 -4.05 -7.52
CA ALA A 514 -8.77 -2.97 -8.06
C ALA A 514 -8.40 -3.23 -9.53
N ARG A 515 -8.03 -4.48 -9.86
CA ARG A 515 -7.72 -4.88 -11.24
C ARG A 515 -8.94 -4.78 -12.16
N LYS A 516 -10.12 -5.17 -11.67
CA LYS A 516 -11.37 -5.10 -12.47
C LYS A 516 -11.83 -3.66 -12.69
N ILE A 517 -11.71 -2.80 -11.66
CA ILE A 517 -11.95 -1.36 -11.80
C ILE A 517 -10.97 -0.76 -12.82
N GLY A 518 -9.70 -1.18 -12.83
CA GLY A 518 -8.73 -0.73 -13.84
C GLY A 518 -9.15 -1.08 -15.27
N LEU A 519 -9.67 -2.30 -15.51
CA LEU A 519 -10.17 -2.70 -16.84
C LEU A 519 -11.40 -1.89 -17.26
N TRP A 520 -12.33 -1.65 -16.34
CA TRP A 520 -13.48 -0.78 -16.57
C TRP A 520 -13.05 0.68 -16.85
N ALA A 521 -12.10 1.19 -16.07
CA ALA A 521 -11.58 2.55 -16.20
C ALA A 521 -10.84 2.77 -17.53
N ALA A 522 -10.22 1.73 -18.11
CA ALA A 522 -9.58 1.83 -19.41
C ALA A 522 -10.57 2.21 -20.52
N LEU A 523 -11.73 1.54 -20.59
CA LEU A 523 -12.77 1.87 -21.58
C LEU A 523 -13.42 3.23 -21.29
N TYR A 524 -13.71 3.51 -20.02
CA TYR A 524 -14.27 4.79 -19.57
C TYR A 524 -13.34 5.99 -19.89
N THR A 525 -12.03 5.84 -19.74
CA THR A 525 -11.10 6.95 -19.99
C THR A 525 -10.75 7.16 -21.46
N ALA A 526 -10.92 6.14 -22.30
CA ALA A 526 -10.74 6.23 -23.75
C ALA A 526 -11.97 6.81 -24.47
N SER A 527 -13.17 6.55 -23.93
CA SER A 527 -14.44 6.92 -24.55
C SER A 527 -14.62 8.38 -24.96
N PRO A 528 -14.22 9.42 -24.20
CA PRO A 528 -14.46 10.80 -24.59
C PRO A 528 -13.58 11.22 -25.77
N TYR A 529 -12.54 10.46 -26.10
CA TYR A 529 -11.68 10.70 -27.28
C TYR A 529 -12.16 9.87 -28.48
N LEU A 530 -12.63 8.64 -28.24
CA LEU A 530 -13.19 7.78 -29.28
C LEU A 530 -14.43 8.38 -29.96
N GLY A 531 -15.28 9.09 -29.19
CA GLY A 531 -16.47 9.78 -29.73
C GLY A 531 -16.11 10.78 -30.85
N PRO A 532 -15.40 11.87 -30.53
CA PRO A 532 -14.93 12.84 -31.51
C PRO A 532 -14.10 12.21 -32.64
N GLN A 533 -13.23 11.25 -32.31
CA GLN A 533 -12.40 10.56 -33.30
C GLN A 533 -13.25 9.89 -34.40
N LEU A 534 -14.15 8.98 -33.99
CA LEU A 534 -14.99 8.25 -34.95
C LEU A 534 -16.00 9.19 -35.60
N GLY A 535 -16.56 10.14 -34.85
CA GLY A 535 -17.49 11.14 -35.37
C GLY A 535 -16.86 11.98 -36.48
N SER A 536 -15.62 12.42 -36.29
CA SER A 536 -14.88 13.19 -37.29
C SER A 536 -14.61 12.38 -38.58
N PHE A 537 -14.32 11.09 -38.48
CA PHE A 537 -14.16 10.25 -39.68
C PHE A 537 -15.49 10.03 -40.43
N VAL A 538 -16.58 9.79 -39.70
CA VAL A 538 -17.91 9.60 -40.29
C VAL A 538 -18.36 10.87 -41.02
N VAL A 539 -18.27 12.04 -40.37
CA VAL A 539 -18.60 13.33 -41.01
C VAL A 539 -17.68 13.62 -42.19
N GLY A 540 -16.37 13.38 -42.04
CA GLY A 540 -15.40 13.63 -43.11
C GLY A 540 -15.65 12.82 -44.39
N LYS A 541 -16.30 11.66 -44.28
CA LYS A 541 -16.65 10.79 -45.42
C LYS A 541 -18.06 10.99 -45.94
N THR A 542 -19.03 11.15 -45.06
CA THR A 542 -20.45 11.21 -45.41
C THR A 542 -20.93 12.64 -45.69
N LEU A 543 -20.22 13.64 -45.17
CA LEU A 543 -20.61 15.07 -45.18
C LEU A 543 -21.99 15.35 -44.57
N ASP A 544 -22.53 14.38 -43.82
CA ASP A 544 -23.81 14.48 -43.16
C ASP A 544 -23.65 14.11 -41.68
N TRP A 545 -24.04 15.06 -40.82
CA TRP A 545 -23.86 14.95 -39.39
C TRP A 545 -24.88 14.00 -38.74
N HIS A 546 -26.00 13.69 -39.38
CA HIS A 546 -26.99 12.74 -38.85
C HIS A 546 -26.37 11.34 -38.70
N ASN A 547 -25.49 10.94 -39.62
CA ASN A 547 -24.79 9.65 -39.59
C ASN A 547 -23.93 9.46 -38.33
N VAL A 548 -23.45 10.55 -37.73
CA VAL A 548 -22.71 10.54 -36.47
C VAL A 548 -23.59 10.08 -35.32
N TYR A 549 -24.82 10.58 -35.26
CA TYR A 549 -25.77 10.21 -34.22
C TYR A 549 -26.42 8.85 -34.49
N TRP A 550 -26.50 8.40 -35.74
CA TRP A 550 -26.82 7.00 -36.04
C TRP A 550 -25.75 6.04 -35.54
N MET A 551 -24.47 6.40 -35.65
CA MET A 551 -23.39 5.63 -35.02
C MET A 551 -23.49 5.64 -33.49
N ALA A 552 -23.82 6.78 -32.89
CA ALA A 552 -24.10 6.87 -31.45
C ALA A 552 -25.26 5.95 -31.04
N ALA A 553 -26.37 5.97 -31.78
CA ALA A 553 -27.52 5.10 -31.56
C ALA A 553 -27.15 3.62 -31.71
N GLY A 554 -26.32 3.26 -32.69
CA GLY A 554 -25.80 1.90 -32.86
C GLY A 554 -24.96 1.44 -31.65
N CYS A 555 -24.14 2.32 -31.09
CA CYS A 555 -23.32 2.04 -29.90
C CYS A 555 -24.21 1.72 -28.67
N VAL A 556 -25.24 2.54 -28.45
CA VAL A 556 -26.22 2.34 -27.37
C VAL A 556 -27.11 1.11 -27.63
N ALA A 557 -27.47 0.81 -28.88
CA ALA A 557 -28.20 -0.41 -29.23
C ALA A 557 -27.42 -1.69 -28.89
N ILE A 558 -26.12 -1.69 -29.18
CA ILE A 558 -25.22 -2.79 -28.79
C ILE A 558 -25.20 -2.91 -27.26
N GLN A 559 -25.12 -1.79 -26.54
CA GLN A 559 -25.16 -1.81 -25.09
C GLN A 559 -26.46 -2.42 -24.54
N LEU A 560 -27.62 -1.99 -25.05
CA LEU A 560 -28.90 -2.58 -24.69
C LEU A 560 -28.95 -4.09 -24.94
N LEU A 561 -28.39 -4.55 -26.06
CA LEU A 561 -28.28 -5.97 -26.36
C LEU A 561 -27.42 -6.70 -25.31
N LEU A 562 -26.26 -6.14 -24.96
CA LEU A 562 -25.37 -6.72 -23.94
C LEU A 562 -26.05 -6.80 -22.57
N LEU A 563 -26.80 -5.76 -22.17
CA LEU A 563 -27.57 -5.75 -20.93
C LEU A 563 -28.60 -6.88 -20.90
N VAL A 564 -29.39 -7.04 -21.95
CA VAL A 564 -30.43 -8.08 -22.03
C VAL A 564 -29.82 -9.49 -22.02
N LEU A 565 -28.66 -9.67 -22.65
CA LEU A 565 -28.00 -10.97 -22.75
C LEU A 565 -27.28 -11.39 -21.46
N PHE A 566 -26.51 -10.47 -20.87
CA PHE A 566 -25.51 -10.80 -19.86
C PHE A 566 -25.78 -10.23 -18.47
N LEU A 567 -26.50 -9.12 -18.35
CA LEU A 567 -26.76 -8.52 -17.04
C LEU A 567 -27.81 -9.33 -16.25
N ASP A 568 -27.55 -9.46 -14.97
CA ASP A 568 -28.46 -10.01 -13.97
C ASP A 568 -28.34 -9.14 -12.73
N GLU A 569 -29.37 -9.13 -11.88
CA GLU A 569 -29.38 -8.27 -10.71
C GLU A 569 -28.28 -8.67 -9.72
N THR A 570 -27.44 -7.69 -9.33
CA THR A 570 -26.26 -7.94 -8.48
C THR A 570 -26.47 -7.58 -7.02
N TRP A 571 -27.46 -6.74 -6.71
CA TRP A 571 -27.74 -6.34 -5.35
C TRP A 571 -28.14 -7.57 -4.52
N TYR A 572 -27.45 -7.80 -3.41
CA TYR A 572 -27.70 -8.92 -2.50
C TYR A 572 -27.43 -8.48 -1.07
N ASN A 573 -28.48 -8.52 -0.22
CA ASN A 573 -28.41 -8.01 1.14
C ASN A 573 -27.84 -9.08 2.08
N ARG A 574 -26.52 -9.02 2.31
CA ARG A 574 -25.79 -10.02 3.11
C ARG A 574 -26.00 -9.91 4.63
N THR A 575 -26.74 -8.90 5.11
CA THR A 575 -27.08 -8.81 6.54
C THR A 575 -28.24 -9.72 6.94
N LEU A 576 -29.04 -10.16 5.97
CA LEU A 576 -30.14 -11.11 6.18
C LEU A 576 -29.64 -12.55 6.04
N HIS A 577 -30.12 -13.44 6.92
CA HIS A 577 -29.78 -14.86 6.84
C HIS A 577 -30.34 -15.51 5.56
N SER A 578 -29.68 -16.56 5.06
CA SER A 578 -30.03 -17.23 3.79
C SER A 578 -31.50 -17.67 3.68
N HIS A 579 -32.17 -17.95 4.80
CA HIS A 579 -33.58 -18.37 4.84
C HIS A 579 -34.58 -17.19 4.76
N GLU A 580 -34.14 -15.97 5.08
CA GLU A 580 -34.94 -14.75 4.99
C GLU A 580 -34.78 -14.05 3.63
N GLN A 581 -33.89 -14.57 2.78
CA GLN A 581 -33.65 -14.05 1.45
C GLN A 581 -34.87 -14.29 0.55
N PRO A 582 -35.33 -13.28 -0.20
CA PRO A 582 -36.42 -13.46 -1.14
C PRO A 582 -36.02 -14.41 -2.27
N HIS A 583 -36.92 -15.32 -2.63
CA HIS A 583 -36.66 -16.34 -3.65
C HIS A 583 -36.33 -15.71 -5.02
N ARG A 584 -35.18 -16.11 -5.59
CA ARG A 584 -34.73 -15.69 -6.92
C ARG A 584 -34.80 -16.86 -7.89
N SER A 585 -35.78 -16.84 -8.79
CA SER A 585 -35.88 -17.86 -9.85
C SER A 585 -34.69 -17.75 -10.81
N GLN A 586 -33.98 -18.86 -11.03
CA GLN A 586 -32.86 -18.96 -11.97
C GLN A 586 -33.29 -19.15 -13.44
N THR A 587 -34.61 -19.14 -13.71
CA THR A 587 -35.14 -19.20 -15.07
C THR A 587 -34.85 -17.92 -15.85
N THR A 588 -34.84 -17.99 -17.18
CA THR A 588 -34.70 -16.81 -18.04
C THR A 588 -35.78 -15.76 -17.78
N PHE A 589 -37.02 -16.20 -17.54
CA PHE A 589 -38.13 -15.30 -17.19
C PHE A 589 -37.91 -14.64 -15.81
N GLY A 590 -37.39 -15.39 -14.84
CA GLY A 590 -36.97 -14.85 -13.54
C GLY A 590 -35.87 -13.80 -13.65
N ARG A 591 -34.87 -14.03 -14.51
CA ARG A 591 -33.81 -13.04 -14.81
C ARG A 591 -34.37 -11.78 -15.45
N LEU A 592 -35.22 -11.91 -16.46
CA LEU A 592 -35.87 -10.75 -17.11
C LEU A 592 -36.77 -9.97 -16.15
N GLY A 593 -37.45 -10.66 -15.22
CA GLY A 593 -38.21 -10.02 -14.15
C GLY A 593 -37.35 -9.23 -13.16
N ARG A 594 -36.10 -9.66 -12.92
CA ARG A 594 -35.12 -8.90 -12.14
C ARG A 594 -34.53 -7.74 -12.94
N LEU A 595 -34.19 -7.95 -14.21
CA LEU A 595 -33.67 -6.91 -15.09
C LEU A 595 -34.66 -5.75 -15.29
N THR A 596 -35.95 -6.04 -15.42
CA THR A 596 -36.99 -5.02 -15.63
C THR A 596 -37.51 -4.39 -14.32
N GLY A 597 -37.15 -4.94 -13.16
CA GLY A 597 -37.61 -4.49 -11.84
C GLY A 597 -38.95 -5.08 -11.38
N ALA A 598 -39.60 -5.94 -12.16
CA ALA A 598 -40.85 -6.60 -11.78
C ALA A 598 -40.72 -7.43 -10.48
N TRP A 599 -39.58 -8.09 -10.28
CA TRP A 599 -39.29 -8.84 -9.06
C TRP A 599 -39.12 -7.94 -7.83
N GLN A 600 -38.48 -6.79 -8.01
CA GLN A 600 -38.22 -5.80 -6.96
C GLN A 600 -39.55 -5.22 -6.43
N ILE A 601 -40.47 -4.88 -7.33
CA ILE A 601 -41.80 -4.35 -6.98
C ILE A 601 -42.57 -5.34 -6.09
N GLN A 602 -42.45 -6.64 -6.37
CA GLN A 602 -43.13 -7.69 -5.62
C GLN A 602 -42.56 -7.88 -4.19
N HIS A 603 -41.28 -7.60 -3.96
CA HIS A 603 -40.58 -7.90 -2.70
C HIS A 603 -40.10 -6.64 -1.93
N HIS A 604 -40.60 -5.46 -2.29
CA HIS A 604 -40.07 -4.17 -1.84
C HIS A 604 -40.10 -3.93 -0.32
N LYS A 605 -41.21 -4.29 0.36
CA LYS A 605 -41.59 -3.77 1.70
C LYS A 605 -40.65 -4.07 2.88
N ARG A 606 -39.64 -4.93 2.71
CA ARG A 606 -38.75 -5.35 3.82
C ARG A 606 -37.28 -5.53 3.43
N TYR A 607 -36.95 -5.46 2.14
CA TYR A 607 -35.63 -5.80 1.62
C TYR A 607 -34.84 -4.57 1.12
N PHE A 608 -35.53 -3.46 0.85
CA PHE A 608 -34.96 -2.25 0.23
C PHE A 608 -35.07 -1.02 1.13
N SER A 609 -34.10 -0.12 1.00
CA SER A 609 -34.11 1.20 1.63
C SER A 609 -35.18 2.10 1.01
N THR A 610 -35.70 3.06 1.78
CA THR A 610 -36.62 4.07 1.23
C THR A 610 -35.87 5.13 0.43
N VAL A 611 -36.54 5.76 -0.55
CA VAL A 611 -35.97 6.86 -1.35
C VAL A 611 -35.38 7.95 -0.45
N SER A 612 -36.12 8.38 0.58
CA SER A 612 -35.66 9.41 1.51
C SER A 612 -34.38 9.01 2.27
N ALA A 613 -34.22 7.73 2.61
CA ALA A 613 -33.02 7.25 3.29
C ALA A 613 -31.80 7.31 2.36
N THR A 614 -31.93 6.83 1.12
CA THR A 614 -30.82 6.81 0.15
C THR A 614 -30.33 8.21 -0.22
N TYR A 615 -31.22 9.17 -0.44
CA TYR A 615 -30.84 10.56 -0.71
C TYR A 615 -30.26 11.27 0.52
N ARG A 616 -30.75 10.94 1.72
CA ARG A 616 -30.18 11.44 2.98
C ARG A 616 -28.74 10.94 3.14
N GLU A 617 -28.47 9.66 2.90
CA GLU A 617 -27.11 9.09 2.94
C GLU A 617 -26.18 9.79 1.94
N LEU A 618 -26.62 9.98 0.70
CA LEU A 618 -25.86 10.72 -0.32
C LEU A 618 -25.51 12.14 0.17
N LEU A 619 -26.48 12.86 0.73
CA LEU A 619 -26.26 14.20 1.27
C LEU A 619 -25.23 14.19 2.42
N PHE A 620 -25.32 13.23 3.34
CA PHE A 620 -24.34 13.09 4.42
C PHE A 620 -22.93 12.86 3.89
N VAL A 621 -22.75 12.01 2.87
CA VAL A 621 -21.44 11.73 2.27
C VAL A 621 -20.88 12.97 1.57
N ILE A 622 -21.69 13.67 0.76
CA ILE A 622 -21.25 14.87 0.03
C ILE A 622 -20.83 15.99 0.99
N LEU A 623 -21.52 16.12 2.13
CA LEU A 623 -21.25 17.15 3.14
C LEU A 623 -20.04 16.82 4.04
N GLN A 624 -19.45 15.63 3.95
CA GLN A 624 -18.26 15.31 4.74
C GLN A 624 -17.02 16.08 4.23
N PRO A 625 -16.35 16.91 5.06
CA PRO A 625 -15.31 17.84 4.59
C PRO A 625 -14.18 17.21 3.78
N HIS A 626 -13.73 16.01 4.18
CA HIS A 626 -12.67 15.28 3.46
C HIS A 626 -13.10 14.79 2.07
N PHE A 627 -14.39 14.46 1.89
CA PHE A 627 -14.92 13.93 0.64
C PHE A 627 -15.15 15.11 -0.30
N THR A 628 -15.71 16.21 0.22
CA THR A 628 -15.86 17.46 -0.52
C THR A 628 -14.51 17.97 -1.04
N LEU A 629 -13.44 17.94 -0.23
CA LEU A 629 -12.12 18.39 -0.65
C LEU A 629 -11.56 17.52 -1.80
N ILE A 630 -11.69 16.20 -1.71
CA ILE A 630 -11.27 15.27 -2.77
C ILE A 630 -12.12 15.48 -4.02
N ALA A 631 -13.45 15.63 -3.87
CA ALA A 631 -14.36 15.86 -4.97
C ALA A 631 -14.07 17.17 -5.71
N ILE A 632 -13.72 18.25 -5.01
CA ILE A 632 -13.30 19.52 -5.62
C ILE A 632 -12.04 19.31 -6.46
N LEU A 633 -11.03 18.60 -5.94
CA LEU A 633 -9.81 18.32 -6.69
C LEU A 633 -10.09 17.48 -7.94
N TYR A 634 -10.91 16.44 -7.80
CA TYR A 634 -11.32 15.59 -8.93
C TYR A 634 -12.11 16.39 -9.98
N PHE A 635 -13.02 17.25 -9.53
CA PHE A 635 -13.80 18.16 -10.37
C PHE A 635 -12.88 19.08 -11.19
N LEU A 636 -11.88 19.70 -10.57
CA LEU A 636 -10.93 20.59 -11.28
C LEU A 636 -10.14 19.85 -12.37
N VAL A 637 -9.69 18.62 -12.10
CA VAL A 637 -8.95 17.81 -13.06
C VAL A 637 -9.83 17.38 -14.23
N PHE A 638 -11.02 16.85 -13.95
CA PHE A 638 -11.96 16.43 -15.00
C PHE A 638 -12.48 17.61 -15.83
N MET A 639 -12.74 18.75 -15.19
CA MET A 639 -13.15 19.97 -15.87
C MET A 639 -12.12 20.40 -16.93
N TRP A 640 -10.83 20.44 -16.57
CA TRP A 640 -9.76 20.78 -17.51
C TRP A 640 -9.64 19.74 -18.63
N ALA A 641 -9.69 18.45 -18.30
CA ALA A 641 -9.58 17.38 -19.30
C ALA A 641 -10.71 17.42 -20.33
N VAL A 642 -11.96 17.58 -19.86
CA VAL A 642 -13.14 17.67 -20.73
C VAL A 642 -13.13 18.97 -21.53
N GLY A 643 -12.76 20.09 -20.91
CA GLY A 643 -12.64 21.38 -21.56
C GLY A 643 -11.63 21.36 -22.72
N ILE A 644 -10.43 20.81 -22.49
CA ILE A 644 -9.40 20.63 -23.53
C ILE A 644 -9.94 19.76 -24.66
N ASN A 645 -10.58 18.63 -24.34
CA ASN A 645 -11.08 17.68 -25.33
C ASN A 645 -12.13 18.31 -26.27
N VAL A 646 -13.12 19.03 -25.73
CA VAL A 646 -14.18 19.68 -26.51
C VAL A 646 -13.63 20.86 -27.32
N THR A 647 -12.76 21.69 -26.72
CA THR A 647 -12.22 22.88 -27.39
C THR A 647 -11.20 22.55 -28.47
N THR A 648 -10.48 21.42 -28.35
CA THR A 648 -9.55 20.92 -29.36
C THR A 648 -10.22 20.82 -30.74
N GLY A 649 -11.42 20.23 -30.81
CA GLY A 649 -12.19 20.12 -32.06
C GLY A 649 -12.45 21.47 -32.71
N VAL A 650 -12.86 22.45 -31.92
CA VAL A 650 -13.23 23.79 -32.40
C VAL A 650 -11.99 24.60 -32.82
N VAL A 651 -10.94 24.61 -31.99
CA VAL A 651 -9.72 25.42 -32.23
C VAL A 651 -8.97 24.93 -33.46
N PHE A 652 -8.81 23.61 -33.61
CA PHE A 652 -8.05 23.06 -34.74
C PHE A 652 -8.84 23.09 -36.04
N ALA A 653 -10.17 22.93 -36.01
CA ALA A 653 -10.98 22.98 -37.22
C ALA A 653 -11.29 24.40 -37.71
N THR A 654 -11.21 25.42 -36.84
CA THR A 654 -11.43 26.82 -37.23
C THR A 654 -10.39 27.25 -38.28
N PRO A 655 -10.78 27.88 -39.41
CA PRO A 655 -9.83 28.32 -40.43
C PRO A 655 -8.78 29.31 -39.89
N ALA A 656 -7.58 29.29 -40.48
CA ALA A 656 -6.48 30.18 -40.10
C ALA A 656 -6.84 31.68 -40.20
N SER A 657 -7.74 32.05 -41.10
CA SER A 657 -8.24 33.43 -41.25
C SER A 657 -9.01 33.94 -40.03
N TYR A 658 -9.54 33.05 -39.18
CA TYR A 658 -10.26 33.36 -37.95
C TYR A 658 -9.46 33.00 -36.70
N GLY A 659 -8.15 32.75 -36.82
CA GLY A 659 -7.25 32.46 -35.70
C GLY A 659 -7.19 30.99 -35.25
N GLY A 660 -7.69 30.05 -36.06
CA GLY A 660 -7.54 28.61 -35.83
C GLY A 660 -6.45 27.94 -36.67
N TYR A 661 -6.43 26.60 -36.74
CA TYR A 661 -5.41 25.84 -37.47
C TYR A 661 -5.88 25.29 -38.83
N GLY A 662 -7.16 25.38 -39.16
CA GLY A 662 -7.73 25.00 -40.46
C GLY A 662 -7.67 23.51 -40.80
N TYR A 663 -7.68 22.63 -39.80
CA TYR A 663 -7.61 21.18 -40.01
C TYR A 663 -8.90 20.66 -40.66
N ASN A 664 -8.76 19.75 -41.62
CA ASN A 664 -9.90 19.03 -42.17
C ASN A 664 -10.43 17.98 -41.17
N THR A 665 -11.64 17.50 -41.37
CA THR A 665 -12.31 16.60 -40.42
C THR A 665 -11.55 15.28 -40.21
N ILE A 666 -10.83 14.78 -41.22
CA ILE A 666 -10.02 13.56 -41.10
C ILE A 666 -8.77 13.82 -40.25
N GLN A 667 -8.08 14.95 -40.45
CA GLN A 667 -6.95 15.38 -39.63
C GLN A 667 -7.37 15.58 -38.17
N LEU A 668 -8.57 16.10 -37.94
CA LEU A 668 -9.14 16.23 -36.60
C LEU A 668 -9.37 14.86 -35.94
N GLY A 669 -9.91 13.89 -36.70
CA GLY A 669 -10.04 12.50 -36.23
C GLY A 669 -8.69 11.88 -35.85
N CYS A 670 -7.64 12.10 -36.65
CA CYS A 670 -6.29 11.62 -36.34
C CYS A 670 -5.69 12.25 -35.08
N LEU A 671 -6.04 13.50 -34.76
CA LEU A 671 -5.53 14.19 -33.57
C LEU A 671 -6.02 13.54 -32.27
N TYR A 672 -7.25 13.02 -32.27
CA TYR A 672 -7.82 12.25 -31.16
C TYR A 672 -7.23 10.83 -31.01
N PHE A 673 -6.34 10.40 -31.90
CA PHE A 673 -5.63 9.11 -31.79
C PHE A 673 -4.52 9.13 -30.72
N SER A 674 -3.86 10.29 -30.54
CA SER A 674 -2.72 10.46 -29.63
C SER A 674 -3.08 10.22 -28.14
N PRO A 675 -4.19 10.77 -27.61
CA PRO A 675 -4.66 10.46 -26.25
C PRO A 675 -4.99 8.98 -26.04
N ASN A 676 -5.51 8.29 -27.05
CA ASN A 676 -5.87 6.87 -26.96
C ASN A 676 -4.63 5.97 -26.85
N ILE A 677 -3.60 6.18 -27.69
CA ILE A 677 -2.37 5.36 -27.65
C ILE A 677 -1.54 5.63 -26.38
N SER A 678 -1.38 6.91 -26.02
CA SER A 678 -0.57 7.31 -24.87
C SER A 678 -1.12 6.75 -23.55
N ARG A 679 -2.45 6.64 -23.40
CA ARG A 679 -3.09 6.10 -22.19
C ARG A 679 -3.17 4.58 -22.16
N GLU A 680 -3.37 3.91 -23.30
CA GLU A 680 -3.33 2.45 -23.36
C GLU A 680 -1.94 1.91 -22.99
N SER A 681 -0.88 2.62 -23.37
CA SER A 681 0.51 2.30 -23.00
C SER A 681 0.73 2.34 -21.48
N VAL A 682 0.03 3.24 -20.76
CA VAL A 682 0.11 3.35 -19.28
C VAL A 682 -0.73 2.26 -18.60
N CYS A 683 -1.89 1.91 -19.15
CA CYS A 683 -2.75 0.85 -18.60
C CYS A 683 -2.17 -0.57 -18.79
N TYR A 684 -1.45 -0.81 -19.89
CA TYR A 684 -0.78 -2.10 -20.14
C TYR A 684 0.53 -2.27 -19.36
N MET A 685 1.22 -1.18 -19.00
CA MET A 685 2.53 -1.26 -18.34
C MET A 685 2.49 -1.47 -16.82
N ASN A 686 1.34 -1.44 -16.12
CA ASN A 686 1.38 -1.73 -14.68
C ASN A 686 0.06 -2.07 -13.96
N PRO A 687 -0.21 -3.36 -13.68
CA PRO A 687 -1.18 -3.77 -12.65
C PRO A 687 -0.53 -4.31 -11.36
N ARG A 688 0.81 -4.42 -11.27
CA ARG A 688 1.53 -4.98 -10.10
C ARG A 688 2.38 -3.98 -9.30
N ARG A 689 2.50 -2.73 -9.74
CA ARG A 689 3.19 -1.67 -9.00
C ARG A 689 2.36 -0.39 -8.94
N THR A 690 1.26 -0.41 -8.21
CA THR A 690 0.80 0.80 -7.52
C THR A 690 1.58 0.92 -6.21
N ASN A 691 2.87 1.23 -6.31
CA ASN A 691 3.57 1.90 -5.23
C ASN A 691 3.33 3.40 -5.42
N VAL A 692 2.70 3.96 -4.40
CA VAL A 692 2.55 5.39 -4.12
C VAL A 692 3.86 6.11 -4.45
N LEU A 693 3.77 7.20 -5.23
CA LEU A 693 4.77 8.26 -5.39
C LEU A 693 6.26 7.84 -5.43
N GLY A 694 6.83 7.82 -6.64
CA GLY A 694 8.23 8.15 -6.91
C GLY A 694 9.31 7.28 -6.27
N LEU A 695 9.62 6.14 -6.87
CA LEU A 695 10.92 5.46 -6.75
C LEU A 695 11.39 4.96 -8.13
N PRO A 696 12.69 5.04 -8.47
CA PRO A 696 13.23 4.65 -9.76
C PRO A 696 13.29 3.11 -9.92
N ASP A 697 13.23 2.66 -11.18
CA ASP A 697 13.44 1.27 -11.60
C ASP A 697 14.92 0.85 -11.43
N ARG A 698 15.17 -0.47 -11.29
CA ARG A 698 16.49 -1.14 -11.20
C ARG A 698 17.42 -0.93 -12.42
N SER A 699 17.00 -0.11 -13.40
CA SER A 699 17.80 0.31 -14.55
C SER A 699 18.29 1.77 -14.46
N GLY A 700 18.00 2.50 -13.37
CA GLY A 700 18.47 3.87 -13.18
C GLY A 700 17.87 4.91 -14.13
N ARG A 701 16.83 4.57 -14.89
CA ARG A 701 16.14 5.54 -15.76
C ARG A 701 14.92 6.12 -15.05
N VAL A 702 14.98 7.41 -14.74
CA VAL A 702 13.81 8.24 -14.47
C VAL A 702 13.06 8.41 -15.79
N ALA A 703 11.86 7.84 -15.91
CA ALA A 703 10.99 8.11 -17.04
C ALA A 703 10.36 9.50 -16.86
N THR A 704 11.10 10.53 -17.22
CA THR A 704 10.60 11.90 -17.32
C THR A 704 9.81 12.01 -18.63
N PHE A 705 8.51 11.72 -18.60
CA PHE A 705 7.63 12.08 -19.71
C PHE A 705 7.12 13.52 -19.49
N PHE A 706 8.02 14.47 -19.67
CA PHE A 706 7.64 15.83 -20.04
C PHE A 706 7.72 15.95 -21.57
N THR A 707 6.67 16.51 -22.13
CA THR A 707 6.53 16.88 -23.53
C THR A 707 7.65 17.83 -23.97
N GLU A 708 8.71 17.29 -24.58
CA GLU A 708 9.58 18.07 -25.47
C GLU A 708 9.27 17.69 -26.91
N GLY A 709 8.58 18.60 -27.61
CA GLY A 709 8.50 18.59 -29.05
C GLY A 709 9.91 18.76 -29.63
N LYS A 710 10.45 17.70 -30.22
CA LYS A 710 11.48 17.83 -31.25
C LYS A 710 10.80 17.76 -32.60
N TYR A 711 10.61 18.95 -33.18
CA TYR A 711 10.56 19.13 -34.62
C TYR A 711 11.77 18.45 -35.25
N VAL A 712 11.54 17.53 -36.19
CA VAL A 712 12.55 17.14 -37.17
C VAL A 712 11.86 17.02 -38.53
N SER A 713 12.29 17.93 -39.41
CA SER A 713 12.08 18.10 -40.86
C SER A 713 10.65 18.21 -41.39
#